data_AF-A0A9P6HP51-F1
#
_entry.id   AF-A0A9P6HP51-F1
#
_cell.length_a   1.000
_cell.length_b   1.000
_cell.length_c   1.000
_cell.angle_alpha   90.00
_cell.angle_beta   90.00
_cell.angle_gamma   90.00
#
_symmetry.space_group_name_H-M   'P 1'
#
loop_
_entity.id
_entity.type
_entity.pdbx_description
1 polymer ?
#
loop_
_entity_poly.entity_id
_entity_poly.type
_entity_poly.pdbx_seq_one_letter_code
_entity_poly.pdbx_strand_id
1 'polypeptide(L)'
;MQPAQLDRQLRPIYDAIDSGSNKTAILACNKLLKKSPNNNLVKALKALALVRTQKVEESLVLCDEVLASKTTDDATLSAMMHVLRGLGRHNDMISMFEEAYKKQPHHEELGVQTFFAIVRTGNWKAAQQLAMKMHKQFQEDRYIYWSVISAVLQAKDPSTPASMLPVLFKLSHRLLSSAVIPSHVSADRFYLHLSILKELQLWDDAHQLLTTVPGNAICETSLIVDEIRREVWKQKGLWEEEKQIAQRRITEKGDRNWLEFLAVLDATFSMEESAVERVEEARKFFSEIAELDGRKDRSGPLALLELEKRARERSISEDPKVLESYLKSYFDQFGDKACCFEDLKPYIALSGESLAEWTSHLRNTPVATETQRDLQRTINVLKLLRHNLSEAQVSEESEVTRADKCLELYLEGLELGKDLPKTELQPADDLIILCAHALVNAWNVSNDESHLYKAAVALEVALVHSQQAYQIRLTLIRIYHLLGAPSSALEHYRGLNLKQIQNDTLSHLILSRASTFALASTGDLTYSTECGEASQIYIANSSETSEYVVRAFSAEKYSQIPEFIEFEDRLENSLQRDLAKMEHVRMRVFHESVNADLTDMELIELKFIFARLHHDNRDYEIFSNYQPRYGLSFNEQTTLFGQDPGFGWLHTFLKIYIRAFQQASDLDETVEEKLLVGDRPKQTNDPGRPLKERLVQRNDKEEQNLTPHERQFFEFTSAIAEWLEPFHNHVRPSPTTVLADAMKQNELKTGKPLRGIELPAEDGSNEQKEPPQVTPPPEIVTVFFDDMQARLAAALDNDELPPELLQIVALTQEALILLNVETTRFKPSSIVKVHKLSALVQSFKEIKAKGVAVIQKMSADITTKAQEIGDNDSKQEFIDACESLKDIPQIGPKFIASEAARLADSRRKVLEGIAKGMLKIATTHA
;
A
#
# COMPACT_ATOMS: atom_id res chain seq x y z
N MET A 1 26.67 32.63 -31.53
CA MET A 1 26.69 33.47 -30.30
C MET A 1 27.93 33.10 -29.51
N GLN A 2 28.58 34.04 -28.82
CA GLN A 2 29.65 33.69 -27.88
C GLN A 2 29.06 32.86 -26.72
N PRO A 3 29.72 31.77 -26.26
CA PRO A 3 29.18 30.88 -25.22
C PRO A 3 28.73 31.59 -23.94
N ALA A 4 29.52 32.55 -23.46
CA ALA A 4 29.22 33.34 -22.26
C ALA A 4 27.97 34.24 -22.39
N GLN A 5 27.62 34.66 -23.61
CA GLN A 5 26.44 35.48 -23.86
C GLN A 5 25.16 34.64 -23.89
N LEU A 6 25.24 33.39 -24.34
CA LEU A 6 24.13 32.44 -24.34
C LEU A 6 23.84 31.97 -22.90
N ASP A 7 24.87 31.64 -22.14
CA ASP A 7 24.76 31.22 -20.74
C ASP A 7 24.05 32.27 -19.86
N ARG A 8 24.44 33.55 -19.98
CA ARG A 8 23.78 34.67 -19.31
C ARG A 8 22.29 34.81 -19.69
N GLN A 9 21.90 34.40 -20.89
CA GLN A 9 20.50 34.46 -21.34
C GLN A 9 19.68 33.23 -20.92
N LEU A 10 20.33 32.10 -20.65
CA LEU A 10 19.69 30.87 -20.17
C LEU A 10 19.47 30.87 -18.65
N ARG A 11 20.33 31.53 -17.87
CA ARG A 11 20.23 31.57 -16.41
C ARG A 11 18.84 31.94 -15.85
N PRO A 12 18.13 32.97 -16.37
CA PRO A 12 16.77 33.26 -15.91
C PRO A 12 15.75 32.15 -16.20
N ILE A 13 16.00 31.31 -17.21
CA ILE A 13 15.16 30.15 -17.51
C ILE A 13 15.43 29.05 -16.48
N TYR A 14 16.71 28.74 -16.21
CA TYR A 14 17.08 27.76 -15.18
C TYR A 14 16.57 28.17 -13.80
N ASP A 15 16.82 29.40 -13.35
CA ASP A 15 16.35 29.90 -12.06
C ASP A 15 14.81 29.80 -11.94
N ALA A 16 14.08 30.05 -13.03
CA ALA A 16 12.62 29.95 -13.05
C ALA A 16 12.11 28.50 -13.04
N ILE A 17 12.84 27.56 -13.66
CA ILE A 17 12.52 26.13 -13.64
C ILE A 17 12.81 25.54 -12.25
N ASP A 18 13.94 25.92 -11.66
CA ASP A 18 14.40 25.41 -10.36
C ASP A 18 13.54 25.94 -9.21
N SER A 19 13.05 27.19 -9.31
CA SER A 19 12.10 27.76 -8.36
C SER A 19 10.63 27.33 -8.58
N GLY A 20 10.36 26.42 -9.52
CA GLY A 20 9.00 25.98 -9.86
C GLY A 20 8.12 27.02 -10.57
N SER A 21 8.68 28.19 -10.91
CA SER A 21 8.01 29.29 -11.62
C SER A 21 7.87 29.00 -13.13
N ASN A 22 7.24 27.88 -13.50
CA ASN A 22 7.18 27.36 -14.86
C ASN A 22 6.54 28.33 -15.87
N LYS A 23 5.54 29.13 -15.46
CA LYS A 23 4.95 30.17 -16.32
C LYS A 23 5.98 31.25 -16.72
N THR A 24 6.81 31.66 -15.77
CA THR A 24 7.90 32.62 -16.00
C THR A 24 8.96 32.02 -16.92
N ALA A 25 9.30 30.75 -16.72
CA ALA A 25 10.21 30.02 -17.59
C ALA A 25 9.70 29.99 -19.04
N ILE A 26 8.41 29.68 -19.26
CA ILE A 26 7.78 29.66 -20.59
C ILE A 26 7.89 31.04 -21.26
N LEU A 27 7.62 32.13 -20.52
CA LEU A 27 7.74 33.49 -21.05
C LEU A 27 9.18 33.84 -21.46
N ALA A 28 10.16 33.48 -20.62
CA ALA A 28 11.58 33.67 -20.91
C ALA A 28 12.02 32.87 -22.15
N CYS A 29 11.62 31.59 -22.26
CA CYS A 29 11.86 30.77 -23.43
C CYS A 29 11.24 31.39 -24.69
N ASN A 30 9.98 31.85 -24.65
CA ASN A 30 9.32 32.49 -25.79
C ASN A 30 10.08 33.75 -26.28
N LYS A 31 10.59 34.56 -25.35
CA LYS A 31 11.39 35.76 -25.68
C LYS A 31 12.69 35.39 -26.41
N LEU A 32 13.32 34.30 -26.02
CA LEU A 32 14.60 33.85 -26.58
C LEU A 32 14.42 33.11 -27.90
N LEU A 33 13.37 32.28 -28.03
CA LEU A 33 13.00 31.61 -29.28
C LEU A 33 12.61 32.61 -30.39
N LYS A 34 12.07 33.79 -30.05
CA LYS A 34 11.86 34.87 -31.04
C LYS A 34 13.17 35.34 -31.68
N LYS A 35 14.29 35.30 -30.95
CA LYS A 35 15.62 35.71 -31.44
C LYS A 35 16.42 34.55 -32.01
N SER A 36 16.17 33.33 -31.54
CA SER A 36 16.88 32.12 -31.96
C SER A 36 15.90 30.94 -32.09
N PRO A 37 15.11 30.90 -33.18
CA PRO A 37 14.02 29.92 -33.33
C PRO A 37 14.47 28.45 -33.36
N ASN A 38 15.71 28.19 -33.78
CA ASN A 38 16.27 26.85 -33.94
C ASN A 38 17.13 26.40 -32.75
N ASN A 39 17.06 27.07 -31.60
CA ASN A 39 17.83 26.67 -30.42
C ASN A 39 17.14 25.48 -29.71
N ASN A 40 17.69 24.28 -29.90
CA ASN A 40 17.12 23.03 -29.37
C ASN A 40 17.08 22.99 -27.84
N LEU A 41 18.11 23.49 -27.15
CA LEU A 41 18.14 23.55 -25.69
C LEU A 41 16.96 24.38 -25.14
N VAL A 42 16.69 25.53 -25.74
CA VAL A 42 15.62 26.43 -25.29
C VAL A 42 14.24 25.84 -25.59
N LYS A 43 14.10 25.11 -26.70
CA LYS A 43 12.89 24.32 -27.00
C LYS A 43 12.67 23.22 -25.95
N ALA A 44 13.73 22.49 -25.58
CA ALA A 44 13.67 21.45 -24.56
C ALA A 44 13.28 22.03 -23.18
N LEU A 45 13.90 23.13 -22.76
CA LEU A 45 13.55 23.82 -21.50
C LEU A 45 12.11 24.35 -21.50
N LYS A 46 11.62 24.86 -22.65
CA LYS A 46 10.21 25.25 -22.80
C LYS A 46 9.29 24.04 -22.69
N ALA A 47 9.62 22.92 -23.35
CA ALA A 47 8.85 21.69 -23.26
C ALA A 47 8.79 21.20 -21.81
N LEU A 48 9.90 21.22 -21.07
CA LEU A 48 9.94 20.82 -19.66
C LEU A 48 9.00 21.65 -18.79
N ALA A 49 9.04 22.98 -18.96
CA ALA A 49 8.13 23.86 -18.24
C ALA A 49 6.65 23.62 -18.62
N LEU A 50 6.36 23.27 -19.88
CA LEU A 50 5.01 22.93 -20.34
C LEU A 50 4.50 21.63 -19.71
N VAL A 51 5.32 20.58 -19.65
CA VAL A 51 5.01 19.31 -18.96
C VAL A 51 4.64 19.59 -17.50
N ARG A 52 5.46 20.37 -16.78
CA ARG A 52 5.21 20.73 -15.37
C ARG A 52 3.96 21.59 -15.17
N THR A 53 3.41 22.18 -16.24
CA THR A 53 2.13 22.93 -16.21
C THR A 53 0.95 22.15 -16.82
N GLN A 54 1.12 20.84 -17.06
CA GLN A 54 0.11 19.95 -17.66
C GLN A 54 -0.36 20.39 -19.05
N LYS A 55 0.49 21.11 -19.80
CA LYS A 55 0.25 21.49 -21.21
C LYS A 55 0.91 20.48 -22.14
N VAL A 56 0.42 19.25 -22.11
CA VAL A 56 1.05 18.08 -22.73
C VAL A 56 1.13 18.23 -24.25
N GLU A 57 0.07 18.70 -24.90
CA GLU A 57 0.00 18.80 -26.37
C GLU A 57 0.99 19.83 -26.92
N GLU A 58 1.12 21.00 -26.27
CA GLU A 58 2.12 22.00 -26.64
C GLU A 58 3.55 21.48 -26.42
N SER A 59 3.77 20.67 -25.37
CA SER A 59 5.06 20.07 -25.06
C SER A 59 5.48 19.03 -26.12
N LEU A 60 4.55 18.16 -26.55
CA LEU A 60 4.80 17.12 -27.54
C LEU A 60 5.33 17.68 -28.85
N VAL A 61 4.76 18.79 -29.32
CA VAL A 61 5.21 19.47 -30.55
C VAL A 61 6.68 19.86 -30.46
N LEU A 62 7.09 20.47 -29.34
CA LEU A 62 8.49 20.90 -29.14
C LEU A 62 9.42 19.71 -28.94
N CYS A 63 8.97 18.70 -28.20
CA CYS A 63 9.68 17.46 -27.95
C CYS A 63 10.06 16.76 -29.28
N ASP A 64 9.08 16.58 -30.16
CA ASP A 64 9.28 15.92 -31.46
C ASP A 64 10.18 16.72 -32.42
N GLU A 65 10.13 18.05 -32.37
CA GLU A 65 11.06 18.90 -33.13
C GLU A 65 12.51 18.70 -32.67
N VAL A 66 12.75 18.63 -31.35
CA VAL A 66 14.09 18.44 -30.80
C VAL A 66 14.60 17.03 -31.11
N LEU A 67 13.78 15.98 -30.93
CA LEU A 67 14.14 14.60 -31.28
C LEU A 67 14.54 14.47 -32.75
N ALA A 68 13.79 15.10 -33.66
CA ALA A 68 14.09 15.08 -35.10
C ALA A 68 15.45 15.72 -35.46
N SER A 69 15.96 16.64 -34.63
CA SER A 69 17.26 17.26 -34.85
C SER A 69 18.46 16.34 -34.56
N LYS A 70 18.24 15.22 -33.85
CA LYS A 70 19.27 14.24 -33.46
C LYS A 70 20.51 14.90 -32.85
N THR A 71 20.29 15.79 -31.88
CA THR A 71 21.35 16.53 -31.18
C THR A 71 22.33 15.61 -30.46
N THR A 72 23.58 16.06 -30.31
CA THR A 72 24.62 15.42 -29.48
C THR A 72 25.09 16.34 -28.35
N ASP A 73 24.41 17.47 -28.14
CA ASP A 73 24.71 18.45 -27.10
C ASP A 73 24.18 17.98 -25.74
N ASP A 74 25.08 17.86 -24.76
CA ASP A 74 24.78 17.30 -23.43
C ASP A 74 23.66 18.06 -22.69
N ALA A 75 23.72 19.39 -22.69
CA ALA A 75 22.70 20.22 -22.04
C ALA A 75 21.30 20.00 -22.64
N THR A 76 21.23 19.87 -23.97
CA THR A 76 19.96 19.58 -24.66
C THR A 76 19.47 18.16 -24.36
N LEU A 77 20.36 17.16 -24.36
CA LEU A 77 20.02 15.77 -24.05
C LEU A 77 19.51 15.63 -22.61
N SER A 78 20.17 16.26 -21.65
CA SER A 78 19.76 16.28 -20.25
C SER A 78 18.39 16.95 -20.04
N ALA A 79 18.16 18.11 -20.67
CA ALA A 79 16.84 18.75 -20.64
C ALA A 79 15.74 17.86 -21.25
N MET A 80 16.03 17.21 -22.40
CA MET A 80 15.10 16.31 -23.06
C MET A 80 14.84 15.02 -22.27
N MET A 81 15.83 14.49 -21.53
CA MET A 81 15.64 13.36 -20.63
C MET A 81 14.53 13.65 -19.62
N HIS A 82 14.53 14.84 -19.00
CA HIS A 82 13.47 15.24 -18.07
C HIS A 82 12.10 15.42 -18.76
N VAL A 83 12.08 15.94 -19.99
CA VAL A 83 10.85 16.08 -20.80
C VAL A 83 10.25 14.72 -21.11
N LEU A 84 11.05 13.81 -21.67
CA LEU A 84 10.62 12.49 -22.10
C LEU A 84 10.16 11.65 -20.92
N ARG A 85 10.85 11.77 -19.77
CA ARG A 85 10.41 11.15 -18.51
C ARG A 85 9.04 11.66 -18.07
N GLY A 86 8.83 12.98 -18.03
CA GLY A 86 7.55 13.56 -17.63
C GLY A 86 6.41 13.30 -18.61
N LEU A 87 6.71 12.90 -19.85
CA LEU A 87 5.74 12.46 -20.86
C LEU A 87 5.58 10.93 -20.91
N GLY A 88 6.31 10.17 -20.10
CA GLY A 88 6.33 8.70 -20.14
C GLY A 88 6.94 8.10 -21.42
N ARG A 89 7.65 8.87 -22.25
CA ARG A 89 8.25 8.44 -23.53
C ARG A 89 9.68 7.91 -23.34
N HIS A 90 9.83 6.85 -22.56
CA HIS A 90 11.13 6.28 -22.19
C HIS A 90 11.86 5.61 -23.36
N ASN A 91 11.15 4.98 -24.30
CA ASN A 91 11.74 4.39 -25.50
C ASN A 91 12.40 5.44 -26.41
N ASP A 92 11.79 6.62 -26.52
CA ASP A 92 12.37 7.75 -27.25
C ASP A 92 13.61 8.30 -26.55
N MET A 93 13.62 8.31 -25.20
CA MET A 93 14.79 8.70 -24.41
C MET A 93 15.98 7.77 -24.67
N ILE A 94 15.74 6.45 -24.70
CA ILE A 94 16.78 5.46 -25.04
C ILE A 94 17.30 5.71 -26.45
N SER A 95 16.38 5.80 -27.42
CA SER A 95 16.72 6.01 -28.84
C SER A 95 17.52 7.30 -29.06
N MET A 96 17.19 8.36 -28.32
CA MET A 96 17.90 9.65 -28.35
C MET A 96 19.36 9.49 -27.91
N PHE A 97 19.61 8.84 -26.76
CA PHE A 97 20.98 8.62 -26.27
C PHE A 97 21.76 7.62 -27.13
N GLU A 98 21.13 6.55 -27.62
CA GLU A 98 21.76 5.58 -28.52
C GLU A 98 22.26 6.23 -29.82
N GLU A 99 21.45 7.08 -30.45
CA GLU A 99 21.84 7.80 -31.67
C GLU A 99 22.98 8.80 -31.38
N ALA A 100 22.96 9.47 -30.23
CA ALA A 100 24.03 10.37 -29.81
C ALA A 100 25.35 9.63 -29.60
N TYR A 101 25.33 8.51 -28.86
CA TYR A 101 26.52 7.68 -28.62
C TYR A 101 27.03 7.02 -29.92
N LYS A 102 26.13 6.62 -30.83
CA LYS A 102 26.50 6.09 -32.15
C LYS A 102 27.27 7.12 -33.00
N LYS A 103 26.94 8.41 -32.89
CA LYS A 103 27.68 9.50 -33.55
C LYS A 103 29.04 9.78 -32.91
N GLN A 104 29.18 9.52 -31.61
CA GLN A 104 30.43 9.73 -30.86
C GLN A 104 30.83 8.50 -30.02
N PRO A 105 31.26 7.37 -30.64
CA PRO A 105 31.49 6.11 -29.93
C PRO A 105 32.63 6.12 -28.90
N HIS A 106 33.52 7.11 -28.97
CA HIS A 106 34.63 7.28 -28.02
C HIS A 106 34.27 8.19 -26.83
N HIS A 107 33.07 8.76 -26.79
CA HIS A 107 32.60 9.59 -25.68
C HIS A 107 32.00 8.71 -24.59
N GLU A 108 32.82 8.32 -23.63
CA GLU A 108 32.44 7.37 -22.56
C GLU A 108 31.18 7.79 -21.80
N GLU A 109 31.07 9.07 -21.44
CA GLU A 109 29.92 9.58 -20.70
C GLU A 109 28.59 9.47 -21.46
N LEU A 110 28.58 9.61 -22.80
CA LEU A 110 27.37 9.33 -23.58
C LEU A 110 27.01 7.85 -23.53
N GLY A 111 28.00 6.95 -23.51
CA GLY A 111 27.78 5.52 -23.30
C GLY A 111 27.18 5.23 -21.93
N VAL A 112 27.68 5.87 -20.88
CA VAL A 112 27.15 5.79 -19.50
C VAL A 112 25.71 6.30 -19.42
N GLN A 113 25.43 7.48 -20.00
CA GLN A 113 24.06 8.03 -20.02
C GLN A 113 23.10 7.13 -20.82
N THR A 114 23.56 6.53 -21.93
CA THR A 114 22.78 5.55 -22.68
C THR A 114 22.48 4.32 -21.83
N PHE A 115 23.49 3.79 -21.12
CA PHE A 115 23.33 2.65 -20.23
C PHE A 115 22.31 2.95 -19.11
N PHE A 116 22.38 4.12 -18.47
CA PHE A 116 21.42 4.50 -17.45
C PHE A 116 20.02 4.79 -17.98
N ALA A 117 19.88 5.32 -19.21
CA ALA A 117 18.58 5.43 -19.85
C ALA A 117 17.92 4.05 -20.05
N ILE A 118 18.72 3.03 -20.39
CA ILE A 118 18.25 1.64 -20.55
C ILE A 118 17.94 0.98 -19.18
N VAL A 119 18.77 1.21 -18.16
CA VAL A 119 18.54 0.68 -16.80
C VAL A 119 17.23 1.20 -16.22
N ARG A 120 16.91 2.48 -16.41
CA ARG A 120 15.65 3.09 -15.91
C ARG A 120 14.37 2.48 -16.50
N THR A 121 14.45 1.78 -17.63
CA THR A 121 13.28 1.10 -18.22
C THR A 121 13.26 -0.41 -17.93
N GLY A 122 14.25 -0.90 -17.19
CA GLY A 122 14.42 -2.32 -16.92
C GLY A 122 14.62 -3.16 -18.19
N ASN A 123 15.21 -2.59 -19.26
CA ASN A 123 15.58 -3.37 -20.44
C ASN A 123 16.97 -4.01 -20.23
N TRP A 124 16.99 -5.02 -19.37
CA TRP A 124 18.22 -5.66 -18.88
C TRP A 124 19.06 -6.30 -19.97
N LYS A 125 18.41 -6.83 -21.03
CA LYS A 125 19.10 -7.38 -22.20
C LYS A 125 19.91 -6.32 -22.94
N ALA A 126 19.31 -5.15 -23.20
CA ALA A 126 20.01 -4.06 -23.86
C ALA A 126 21.13 -3.50 -22.98
N ALA A 127 20.90 -3.39 -21.66
CA ALA A 127 21.91 -2.95 -20.69
C ALA A 127 23.13 -3.90 -20.69
N GLN A 128 22.87 -5.21 -20.63
CA GLN A 128 23.87 -6.26 -20.69
C GLN A 128 24.74 -6.16 -21.96
N GLN A 129 24.12 -5.98 -23.13
CA GLN A 129 24.81 -5.87 -24.42
C GLN A 129 25.64 -4.59 -24.54
N LEU A 130 25.09 -3.45 -24.09
CA LEU A 130 25.78 -2.17 -24.12
C LEU A 130 26.99 -2.19 -23.19
N ALA A 131 26.85 -2.72 -21.97
CA ALA A 131 27.95 -2.85 -21.02
C ALA A 131 29.10 -3.71 -21.60
N MET A 132 28.80 -4.82 -22.27
CA MET A 132 29.83 -5.61 -22.97
C MET A 132 30.52 -4.81 -24.08
N LYS A 133 29.78 -3.99 -24.84
CA LYS A 133 30.34 -3.14 -25.89
C LYS A 133 31.24 -2.07 -25.29
N MET A 134 30.84 -1.45 -24.17
CA MET A 134 31.63 -0.48 -23.44
C MET A 134 32.91 -1.10 -22.87
N HIS A 135 32.83 -2.30 -22.28
CA HIS A 135 34.01 -3.01 -21.81
C HIS A 135 35.01 -3.26 -22.97
N LYS A 136 34.54 -3.69 -24.14
CA LYS A 136 35.41 -3.86 -25.32
C LYS A 136 36.05 -2.56 -25.79
N GLN A 137 35.35 -1.43 -25.67
CA GLN A 137 35.80 -0.13 -26.17
C GLN A 137 36.76 0.59 -25.20
N PHE A 138 36.48 0.54 -23.90
CA PHE A 138 37.19 1.31 -22.87
C PHE A 138 38.06 0.44 -21.96
N GLN A 139 37.86 -0.88 -21.96
CA GLN A 139 38.65 -1.87 -21.20
C GLN A 139 38.61 -1.68 -19.67
N GLU A 140 37.58 -0.99 -19.16
CA GLU A 140 37.38 -0.86 -17.72
C GLU A 140 36.58 -2.04 -17.15
N ASP A 141 36.99 -2.50 -15.97
CA ASP A 141 36.45 -3.68 -15.30
C ASP A 141 35.02 -3.47 -14.77
N ARG A 142 34.66 -2.24 -14.38
CA ARG A 142 33.29 -1.91 -13.92
C ARG A 142 32.21 -2.28 -14.95
N TYR A 143 32.54 -2.21 -16.24
CA TYR A 143 31.62 -2.57 -17.31
C TYR A 143 31.38 -4.09 -17.44
N ILE A 144 32.33 -4.92 -16.97
CA ILE A 144 32.08 -6.36 -16.81
C ILE A 144 31.00 -6.55 -15.75
N TYR A 145 31.15 -5.92 -14.59
CA TYR A 145 30.20 -6.05 -13.50
C TYR A 145 28.83 -5.46 -13.84
N TRP A 146 28.75 -4.35 -14.57
CA TRP A 146 27.50 -3.83 -15.13
C TRP A 146 26.83 -4.84 -16.06
N SER A 147 27.59 -5.53 -16.91
CA SER A 147 27.07 -6.60 -17.77
C SER A 147 26.57 -7.79 -16.95
N VAL A 148 27.33 -8.19 -15.93
CA VAL A 148 27.01 -9.31 -15.03
C VAL A 148 25.72 -9.03 -14.26
N ILE A 149 25.61 -7.90 -13.54
CA ILE A 149 24.38 -7.59 -12.79
C ILE A 149 23.19 -7.41 -13.73
N SER A 150 23.37 -6.83 -14.93
CA SER A 150 22.30 -6.75 -15.93
C SER A 150 21.85 -8.13 -16.41
N ALA A 151 22.77 -9.09 -16.58
CA ALA A 151 22.43 -10.46 -16.93
C ALA A 151 21.69 -11.19 -15.78
N VAL A 152 22.06 -10.93 -14.52
CA VAL A 152 21.37 -11.45 -13.33
C VAL A 152 19.94 -10.89 -13.26
N LEU A 153 19.78 -9.58 -13.42
CA LEU A 153 18.46 -8.92 -13.44
C LEU A 153 17.61 -9.42 -14.61
N GLN A 154 18.21 -9.58 -15.80
CA GLN A 154 17.54 -10.18 -16.94
C GLN A 154 17.06 -11.61 -16.62
N ALA A 155 17.88 -12.41 -15.94
CA ALA A 155 17.55 -13.79 -15.60
C ALA A 155 16.38 -13.88 -14.62
N LYS A 156 16.21 -12.88 -13.75
CA LYS A 156 15.13 -12.78 -12.74
C LYS A 156 13.88 -12.04 -13.25
N ASP A 157 13.93 -11.42 -14.42
CA ASP A 157 12.80 -10.71 -15.00
C ASP A 157 11.68 -11.70 -15.41
N PRO A 158 10.41 -11.50 -15.00
CA PRO A 158 9.30 -12.39 -15.34
C PRO A 158 9.06 -12.59 -16.83
N SER A 159 9.48 -11.64 -17.68
CA SER A 159 9.37 -11.75 -19.14
C SER A 159 10.42 -12.64 -19.78
N THR A 160 11.47 -13.02 -19.03
CA THR A 160 12.54 -13.89 -19.54
C THR A 160 12.12 -15.36 -19.49
N PRO A 161 12.24 -16.12 -20.59
CA PRO A 161 11.94 -17.54 -20.59
C PRO A 161 12.79 -18.31 -19.57
N ALA A 162 12.18 -19.22 -18.79
CA ALA A 162 12.87 -19.97 -17.74
C ALA A 162 14.10 -20.75 -18.23
N SER A 163 14.14 -21.16 -19.51
CA SER A 163 15.29 -21.82 -20.13
C SER A 163 16.54 -20.94 -20.25
N MET A 164 16.38 -19.61 -20.26
CA MET A 164 17.47 -18.65 -20.38
C MET A 164 18.15 -18.36 -19.05
N LEU A 165 17.47 -18.58 -17.92
CA LEU A 165 17.99 -18.34 -16.57
C LEU A 165 19.36 -18.99 -16.34
N PRO A 166 19.54 -20.34 -16.48
CA PRO A 166 20.84 -20.97 -16.26
C PRO A 166 21.91 -20.51 -17.27
N VAL A 167 21.51 -20.11 -18.48
CA VAL A 167 22.44 -19.61 -19.51
C VAL A 167 23.02 -18.26 -19.10
N LEU A 168 22.19 -17.35 -18.60
CA LEU A 168 22.58 -16.01 -18.16
C LEU A 168 23.47 -16.05 -16.91
N PHE A 169 23.16 -16.93 -15.94
CA PHE A 169 24.03 -17.12 -14.78
C PHE A 169 25.37 -17.77 -15.16
N LYS A 170 25.40 -18.76 -16.06
CA LYS A 170 26.65 -19.35 -16.55
C LYS A 170 27.50 -18.35 -17.33
N LEU A 171 26.87 -17.48 -18.12
CA LEU A 171 27.55 -16.36 -18.77
C LEU A 171 28.19 -15.43 -17.73
N SER A 172 27.42 -15.05 -16.73
CA SER A 172 27.85 -14.16 -15.63
C SER A 172 29.04 -14.74 -14.88
N HIS A 173 28.95 -16.02 -14.47
CA HIS A 173 30.06 -16.74 -13.83
C HIS A 173 31.31 -16.71 -14.71
N ARG A 174 31.20 -17.10 -15.99
CA ARG A 174 32.34 -17.09 -16.92
C ARG A 174 33.00 -15.73 -17.05
N LEU A 175 32.21 -14.65 -17.12
CA LEU A 175 32.74 -13.28 -17.20
C LEU A 175 33.55 -12.93 -15.95
N LEU A 176 33.03 -13.25 -14.75
CA LEU A 176 33.73 -13.02 -13.49
C LEU A 176 34.98 -13.89 -13.35
N SER A 177 34.93 -15.17 -13.74
CA SER A 177 36.11 -16.05 -13.71
C SER A 177 37.21 -15.59 -14.65
N SER A 178 36.86 -14.89 -15.73
CA SER A 178 37.81 -14.32 -16.70
C SER A 178 38.26 -12.89 -16.37
N ALA A 179 37.70 -12.27 -15.33
CA ALA A 179 38.04 -10.90 -14.95
C ALA A 179 39.47 -10.84 -14.38
N VAL A 180 40.20 -9.77 -14.73
CA VAL A 180 41.59 -9.58 -14.28
C VAL A 180 41.62 -9.21 -12.80
N ILE A 181 40.63 -8.45 -12.33
CA ILE A 181 40.53 -7.96 -10.96
C ILE A 181 39.68 -8.96 -10.15
N PRO A 182 40.21 -9.54 -9.06
CA PRO A 182 39.45 -10.46 -8.23
C PRO A 182 38.20 -9.83 -7.62
N SER A 183 37.13 -10.63 -7.49
CA SER A 183 35.87 -10.16 -6.90
C SER A 183 35.97 -9.69 -5.44
N HIS A 184 36.93 -10.21 -4.66
CA HIS A 184 37.12 -9.84 -3.25
C HIS A 184 37.79 -8.46 -3.06
N VAL A 185 37.91 -7.63 -4.10
CA VAL A 185 38.41 -6.24 -3.98
C VAL A 185 37.38 -5.34 -3.29
N SER A 186 36.09 -5.66 -3.40
CA SER A 186 35.03 -5.02 -2.64
C SER A 186 33.98 -6.04 -2.19
N ALA A 187 33.32 -5.76 -1.06
CA ALA A 187 32.28 -6.63 -0.53
C ALA A 187 31.12 -6.82 -1.52
N ASP A 188 30.70 -5.76 -2.22
CA ASP A 188 29.62 -5.80 -3.21
C ASP A 188 29.95 -6.68 -4.43
N ARG A 189 31.18 -6.60 -4.96
CA ARG A 189 31.64 -7.47 -6.06
C ARG A 189 31.72 -8.92 -5.62
N PHE A 190 32.19 -9.15 -4.40
CA PHE A 190 32.28 -10.48 -3.82
C PHE A 190 30.89 -11.08 -3.57
N TYR A 191 29.97 -10.31 -3.01
CA TYR A 191 28.56 -10.66 -2.84
C TYR A 191 27.91 -11.05 -4.17
N LEU A 192 28.09 -10.27 -5.23
CA LEU A 192 27.52 -10.57 -6.55
C LEU A 192 28.09 -11.89 -7.09
N HIS A 193 29.38 -12.13 -6.95
CA HIS A 193 30.01 -13.37 -7.38
C HIS A 193 29.45 -14.58 -6.61
N LEU A 194 29.39 -14.49 -5.27
CA LEU A 194 28.84 -15.56 -4.44
C LEU A 194 27.36 -15.81 -4.72
N SER A 195 26.57 -14.76 -4.93
CA SER A 195 25.16 -14.85 -5.34
C SER A 195 25.00 -15.64 -6.64
N ILE A 196 25.87 -15.42 -7.63
CA ILE A 196 25.83 -16.18 -8.90
C ILE A 196 26.19 -17.66 -8.68
N LEU A 197 27.20 -17.95 -7.85
CA LEU A 197 27.57 -19.33 -7.53
C LEU A 197 26.45 -20.05 -6.77
N LYS A 198 25.77 -19.34 -5.84
CA LYS A 198 24.58 -19.83 -5.12
C LYS A 198 23.46 -20.21 -6.08
N GLU A 199 23.10 -19.32 -7.01
CA GLU A 199 22.03 -19.57 -8.00
C GLU A 199 22.39 -20.74 -8.95
N LEU A 200 23.69 -20.92 -9.26
CA LEU A 200 24.19 -22.06 -10.03
C LEU A 200 24.40 -23.34 -9.20
N GLN A 201 24.18 -23.28 -7.89
CA GLN A 201 24.45 -24.37 -6.93
C GLN A 201 25.90 -24.87 -6.96
N LEU A 202 26.86 -24.00 -7.30
CA LEU A 202 28.29 -24.27 -7.30
C LEU A 202 28.87 -24.06 -5.90
N TRP A 203 28.41 -24.88 -4.94
CA TRP A 203 28.70 -24.70 -3.52
C TRP A 203 30.18 -24.89 -3.18
N ASP A 204 30.89 -25.80 -3.87
CA ASP A 204 32.33 -26.01 -3.69
C ASP A 204 33.13 -24.75 -4.06
N ASP A 205 32.84 -24.15 -5.22
CA ASP A 205 33.51 -22.93 -5.69
C ASP A 205 33.24 -21.76 -4.74
N ALA A 206 31.98 -21.60 -4.29
CA ALA A 206 31.61 -20.55 -3.33
C ALA A 206 32.34 -20.73 -1.99
N HIS A 207 32.39 -21.96 -1.47
CA HIS A 207 33.10 -22.28 -0.24
C HIS A 207 34.61 -22.03 -0.36
N GLN A 208 35.21 -22.39 -1.50
CA GLN A 208 36.63 -22.11 -1.75
C GLN A 208 36.92 -20.61 -1.69
N LEU A 209 36.07 -19.78 -2.29
CA LEU A 209 36.21 -18.32 -2.24
C LEU A 209 36.07 -17.77 -0.82
N LEU A 210 35.07 -18.24 -0.07
CA LEU A 210 34.79 -17.82 1.30
C LEU A 210 35.93 -18.15 2.27
N THR A 211 36.59 -19.30 2.09
CA THR A 211 37.65 -19.79 2.99
C THR A 211 39.02 -19.16 2.74
N THR A 212 39.17 -18.32 1.70
CA THR A 212 40.40 -17.54 1.50
C THR A 212 40.60 -16.48 2.59
N VAL A 213 41.84 -16.00 2.77
CA VAL A 213 42.12 -14.92 3.74
C VAL A 213 41.29 -13.66 3.45
N PRO A 214 41.20 -13.15 2.20
CA PRO A 214 40.31 -12.02 1.89
C PRO A 214 38.84 -12.35 2.07
N GLY A 215 38.39 -13.55 1.68
CA GLY A 215 36.99 -13.98 1.84
C GLY A 215 36.55 -13.98 3.30
N ASN A 216 37.35 -14.58 4.18
CA ASN A 216 37.09 -14.59 5.62
C ASN A 216 37.05 -13.16 6.20
N ALA A 217 38.01 -12.30 5.83
CA ALA A 217 38.06 -10.92 6.31
C ALA A 217 36.82 -10.09 5.88
N ILE A 218 36.29 -10.34 4.67
CA ILE A 218 35.04 -9.70 4.22
C ILE A 218 33.85 -10.23 5.01
N CYS A 219 33.75 -11.53 5.28
CA CYS A 219 32.66 -12.09 6.09
C CYS A 219 32.65 -11.52 7.52
N GLU A 220 33.82 -11.22 8.10
CA GLU A 220 33.89 -10.59 9.43
C GLU A 220 33.42 -9.13 9.45
N THR A 221 33.38 -8.44 8.31
CA THR A 221 33.09 -7.00 8.23
C THR A 221 31.83 -6.67 7.43
N SER A 222 31.27 -7.63 6.69
CA SER A 222 30.11 -7.46 5.83
C SER A 222 29.03 -8.48 6.17
N LEU A 223 27.95 -8.02 6.81
CA LEU A 223 26.83 -8.86 7.23
C LEU A 223 26.18 -9.61 6.06
N ILE A 224 26.00 -8.94 4.92
CA ILE A 224 25.35 -9.52 3.75
C ILE A 224 26.17 -10.65 3.10
N VAL A 225 27.50 -10.58 3.21
CA VAL A 225 28.39 -11.66 2.75
C VAL A 225 28.42 -12.80 3.78
N ASP A 226 28.43 -12.48 5.08
CA ASP A 226 28.33 -13.49 6.15
C ASP A 226 27.01 -14.28 6.07
N GLU A 227 25.92 -13.64 5.68
CA GLU A 227 24.63 -14.30 5.45
C GLU A 227 24.70 -15.31 4.31
N ILE A 228 25.23 -14.93 3.13
CA ILE A 228 25.47 -15.90 2.04
C ILE A 228 26.41 -17.02 2.48
N ARG A 229 27.45 -16.72 3.27
CA ARG A 229 28.36 -17.73 3.81
C ARG A 229 27.61 -18.77 4.62
N ARG A 230 26.70 -18.35 5.52
CA ARG A 230 25.86 -19.28 6.31
C ARG A 230 25.01 -20.16 5.43
N GLU A 231 24.35 -19.58 4.42
CA GLU A 231 23.54 -20.34 3.47
C GLU A 231 24.37 -21.38 2.71
N VAL A 232 25.54 -20.99 2.19
CA VAL A 232 26.45 -21.91 1.47
C VAL A 232 26.88 -23.05 2.39
N TRP A 233 27.25 -22.76 3.63
CA TRP A 233 27.69 -23.78 4.59
C TRP A 233 26.56 -24.73 4.97
N LYS A 234 25.35 -24.19 5.18
CA LYS A 234 24.10 -24.95 5.38
C LYS A 234 23.82 -25.90 4.22
N GLN A 235 23.89 -25.44 2.98
CA GLN A 235 23.68 -26.28 1.79
C GLN A 235 24.77 -27.35 1.60
N LYS A 236 26.01 -27.09 2.05
CA LYS A 236 27.09 -28.09 2.05
C LYS A 236 27.01 -29.10 3.19
N GLY A 237 26.12 -28.89 4.16
CA GLY A 237 26.04 -29.72 5.36
C GLY A 237 27.15 -29.45 6.38
N LEU A 238 27.82 -28.30 6.31
CA LEU A 238 28.90 -27.88 7.22
C LEU A 238 28.35 -27.28 8.52
N TRP A 239 27.41 -28.00 9.14
CA TRP A 239 26.68 -27.53 10.31
C TRP A 239 27.57 -27.45 11.55
N GLU A 240 28.49 -28.39 11.70
CA GLU A 240 29.36 -28.46 12.88
C GLU A 240 30.43 -27.37 12.85
N GLU A 241 30.97 -27.06 11.67
CA GLU A 241 31.88 -25.94 11.46
C GLU A 241 31.17 -24.62 11.75
N GLU A 242 29.92 -24.47 11.30
CA GLU A 242 29.11 -23.29 11.58
C GLU A 242 28.83 -23.13 13.08
N LYS A 243 28.44 -24.23 13.76
CA LYS A 243 28.28 -24.27 15.22
C LYS A 243 29.54 -23.82 15.94
N GLN A 244 30.72 -24.32 15.54
CA GLN A 244 31.99 -23.95 16.18
C GLN A 244 32.35 -22.47 15.98
N ILE A 245 32.04 -21.90 14.82
CA ILE A 245 32.21 -20.45 14.60
C ILE A 245 31.27 -19.67 15.50
N ALA A 246 29.99 -20.02 15.51
CA ALA A 246 29.00 -19.35 16.33
C ALA A 246 29.35 -19.43 17.83
N GLN A 247 29.71 -20.62 18.33
CA GLN A 247 30.15 -20.80 19.72
C GLN A 247 31.36 -19.92 20.08
N ARG A 248 32.36 -19.83 19.20
CA ARG A 248 33.51 -18.92 19.41
C ARG A 248 33.11 -17.45 19.38
N ARG A 249 32.24 -17.04 18.46
CA ARG A 249 31.73 -15.65 18.43
C ARG A 249 30.97 -15.32 19.72
N ILE A 250 30.12 -16.21 20.20
CA ILE A 250 29.36 -16.05 21.44
C ILE A 250 30.29 -15.99 22.67
N THR A 251 31.27 -16.87 22.77
CA THR A 251 32.12 -17.01 23.97
C THR A 251 33.33 -16.08 23.97
N GLU A 252 34.09 -16.00 22.87
CA GLU A 252 35.36 -15.26 22.80
C GLU A 252 35.15 -13.79 22.45
N LYS A 253 34.21 -13.49 21.53
CA LYS A 253 33.91 -12.13 21.09
C LYS A 253 32.73 -11.49 21.83
N GLY A 254 32.00 -12.26 22.66
CA GLY A 254 30.81 -11.78 23.35
C GLY A 254 29.67 -11.42 22.41
N ASP A 255 29.60 -12.05 21.23
CA ASP A 255 28.57 -11.77 20.24
C ASP A 255 27.20 -12.25 20.76
N ARG A 256 26.20 -11.35 20.71
CA ARG A 256 24.82 -11.62 21.13
C ARG A 256 23.83 -11.51 19.97
N ASN A 257 24.33 -11.54 18.74
CA ASN A 257 23.49 -11.64 17.57
C ASN A 257 22.73 -12.98 17.59
N TRP A 258 21.39 -12.91 17.51
CA TRP A 258 20.51 -14.07 17.53
C TRP A 258 20.84 -15.10 16.44
N LEU A 259 21.40 -14.68 15.30
CA LEU A 259 21.83 -15.57 14.24
C LEU A 259 22.90 -16.58 14.70
N GLU A 260 23.77 -16.21 15.66
CA GLU A 260 24.76 -17.15 16.20
C GLU A 260 24.10 -18.22 17.08
N PHE A 261 23.10 -17.85 17.87
CA PHE A 261 22.33 -18.82 18.66
C PHE A 261 21.54 -19.75 17.74
N LEU A 262 20.92 -19.20 16.68
CA LEU A 262 20.24 -19.98 15.66
C LEU A 262 21.19 -20.94 14.93
N ALA A 263 22.43 -20.55 14.65
CA ALA A 263 23.43 -21.44 14.06
C ALA A 263 23.74 -22.66 14.95
N VAL A 264 23.89 -22.45 16.25
CA VAL A 264 24.07 -23.56 17.22
C VAL A 264 22.83 -24.45 17.29
N LEU A 265 21.63 -23.86 17.31
CA LEU A 265 20.35 -24.58 17.32
C LEU A 265 20.15 -25.40 16.03
N ASP A 266 20.37 -24.79 14.85
CA ASP A 266 20.24 -25.44 13.55
C ASP A 266 21.19 -26.64 13.45
N ALA A 267 22.44 -26.49 13.89
CA ALA A 267 23.40 -27.58 13.91
C ALA A 267 23.00 -28.71 14.89
N THR A 268 22.44 -28.36 16.04
CA THR A 268 21.94 -29.32 17.06
C THR A 268 20.91 -30.26 16.46
N PHE A 269 20.01 -29.75 15.62
CA PHE A 269 18.92 -30.50 14.99
C PHE A 269 19.19 -30.91 13.54
N SER A 270 20.43 -30.77 13.05
CA SER A 270 20.79 -31.07 11.65
C SER A 270 20.90 -32.58 11.34
N MET A 271 21.10 -33.42 12.36
CA MET A 271 21.26 -34.87 12.24
C MET A 271 20.42 -35.57 13.31
N GLU A 272 19.81 -36.71 12.97
CA GLU A 272 18.99 -37.50 13.91
C GLU A 272 19.85 -38.40 14.81
N GLU A 273 21.04 -38.81 14.35
CA GLU A 273 22.00 -39.56 15.15
C GLU A 273 22.45 -38.70 16.35
N SER A 274 22.50 -39.29 17.55
CA SER A 274 22.92 -38.60 18.79
C SER A 274 22.12 -37.33 19.13
N ALA A 275 20.90 -37.17 18.61
CA ALA A 275 20.08 -35.96 18.83
C ALA A 275 19.86 -35.63 20.31
N VAL A 276 19.67 -36.63 21.16
CA VAL A 276 19.54 -36.44 22.62
C VAL A 276 20.81 -35.84 23.23
N GLU A 277 21.98 -36.39 22.89
CA GLU A 277 23.27 -35.92 23.39
C GLU A 277 23.56 -34.50 22.91
N ARG A 278 23.30 -34.20 21.64
CA ARG A 278 23.47 -32.87 21.06
C ARG A 278 22.55 -31.83 21.70
N VAL A 279 21.29 -32.17 21.96
CA VAL A 279 20.36 -31.29 22.68
C VAL A 279 20.88 -31.00 24.08
N GLU A 280 21.43 -31.99 24.78
CA GLU A 280 21.99 -31.78 26.11
C GLU A 280 23.26 -30.94 26.10
N GLU A 281 24.14 -31.11 25.11
CA GLU A 281 25.30 -30.24 24.90
C GLU A 281 24.89 -28.78 24.65
N ALA A 282 23.92 -28.57 23.76
CA ALA A 282 23.40 -27.24 23.46
C ALA A 282 22.72 -26.62 24.68
N ARG A 283 21.96 -27.41 25.44
CA ARG A 283 21.31 -27.00 26.69
C ARG A 283 22.35 -26.50 27.69
N LYS A 284 23.39 -27.30 27.93
CA LYS A 284 24.49 -26.92 28.83
C LYS A 284 25.17 -25.63 28.35
N PHE A 285 25.50 -25.55 27.07
CA PHE A 285 26.13 -24.36 26.49
C PHE A 285 25.28 -23.10 26.69
N PHE A 286 23.98 -23.14 26.36
CA PHE A 286 23.11 -21.97 26.53
C PHE A 286 22.85 -21.64 28.01
N SER A 287 22.80 -22.63 28.90
CA SER A 287 22.73 -22.39 30.35
C SER A 287 23.97 -21.64 30.86
N GLU A 288 25.18 -22.05 30.46
CA GLU A 288 26.41 -21.35 30.83
C GLU A 288 26.42 -19.90 30.34
N ILE A 289 25.94 -19.64 29.12
CA ILE A 289 25.80 -18.27 28.58
C ILE A 289 24.75 -17.47 29.35
N ALA A 290 23.60 -18.07 29.64
CA ALA A 290 22.53 -17.42 30.41
C ALA A 290 22.99 -17.03 31.83
N GLU A 291 23.75 -17.90 32.49
CA GLU A 291 24.34 -17.63 33.80
C GLU A 291 25.40 -16.52 33.74
N LEU A 292 26.28 -16.57 32.73
CA LEU A 292 27.33 -15.58 32.51
C LEU A 292 26.78 -14.17 32.31
N ASP A 293 25.75 -14.04 31.46
CA ASP A 293 25.16 -12.74 31.12
C ASP A 293 24.21 -12.24 32.22
N GLY A 294 23.56 -13.16 32.93
CA GLY A 294 22.56 -12.85 33.93
C GLY A 294 21.50 -11.91 33.35
N ARG A 295 21.21 -10.81 34.04
CA ARG A 295 20.17 -9.85 33.61
C ARG A 295 20.60 -8.88 32.50
N LYS A 296 21.84 -8.98 32.00
CA LYS A 296 22.38 -8.05 31.01
C LYS A 296 21.94 -8.38 29.59
N ASP A 297 21.72 -9.66 29.29
CA ASP A 297 21.33 -10.13 27.97
C ASP A 297 20.31 -11.26 28.08
N ARG A 298 19.34 -11.29 27.17
CA ARG A 298 18.23 -12.25 27.15
C ARG A 298 18.45 -13.43 26.20
N SER A 299 19.50 -13.40 25.39
CA SER A 299 19.71 -14.34 24.29
C SER A 299 19.92 -15.78 24.78
N GLY A 300 20.69 -16.00 25.84
CA GLY A 300 20.87 -17.33 26.44
C GLY A 300 19.55 -17.96 26.92
N PRO A 301 18.79 -17.26 27.79
CA PRO A 301 17.46 -17.70 28.22
C PRO A 301 16.47 -17.95 27.08
N LEU A 302 16.45 -17.09 26.05
CA LEU A 302 15.63 -17.31 24.85
C LEU A 302 16.07 -18.54 24.05
N ALA A 303 17.38 -18.79 23.94
CA ALA A 303 17.91 -19.95 23.25
C ALA A 303 17.53 -21.27 23.96
N LEU A 304 17.43 -21.27 25.29
CA LEU A 304 16.91 -22.41 26.06
C LEU A 304 15.42 -22.67 25.76
N LEU A 305 14.61 -21.62 25.68
CA LEU A 305 13.19 -21.73 25.29
C LEU A 305 13.02 -22.28 23.87
N GLU A 306 13.77 -21.74 22.91
CA GLU A 306 13.75 -22.19 21.51
C GLU A 306 14.29 -23.62 21.35
N LEU A 307 15.36 -23.98 22.06
CA LEU A 307 15.89 -25.34 22.09
C LEU A 307 14.82 -26.33 22.56
N GLU A 308 14.15 -26.02 23.66
CA GLU A 308 13.13 -26.89 24.25
C GLU A 308 11.90 -27.01 23.34
N LYS A 309 11.46 -25.90 22.72
CA LYS A 309 10.40 -25.92 21.71
C LYS A 309 10.73 -26.85 20.55
N ARG A 310 11.92 -26.70 19.93
CA ARG A 310 12.36 -27.54 18.80
C ARG A 310 12.57 -29.01 19.17
N ALA A 311 13.01 -29.28 20.41
CA ALA A 311 13.18 -30.64 20.93
C ALA A 311 11.83 -31.34 21.12
N ARG A 312 10.81 -30.61 21.59
CA ARG A 312 9.44 -31.10 21.74
C ARG A 312 8.76 -31.38 20.40
N GLU A 313 8.90 -30.47 19.43
CA GLU A 313 8.39 -30.65 18.07
C GLU A 313 8.94 -31.92 17.38
N ARG A 314 10.11 -32.39 17.81
CA ARG A 314 10.78 -33.61 17.32
C ARG A 314 10.65 -34.81 18.25
N SER A 315 9.85 -34.72 19.32
CA SER A 315 9.68 -35.78 20.32
C SER A 315 10.99 -36.23 21.00
N ILE A 316 11.99 -35.35 21.11
CA ILE A 316 13.26 -35.60 21.83
C ILE A 316 13.08 -35.30 23.32
N SER A 317 12.28 -34.28 23.65
CA SER A 317 11.89 -33.92 25.01
C SER A 317 10.38 -34.10 25.17
N GLU A 318 9.97 -34.89 26.16
CA GLU A 318 8.56 -35.17 26.46
C GLU A 318 8.06 -34.51 27.75
N ASP A 319 8.96 -34.18 28.69
CA ASP A 319 8.58 -33.64 30.00
C ASP A 319 8.10 -32.19 29.89
N PRO A 320 6.81 -31.89 30.16
CA PRO A 320 6.27 -30.52 30.16
C PRO A 320 6.97 -29.58 31.12
N LYS A 321 7.52 -30.12 32.22
CA LYS A 321 8.12 -29.31 33.28
C LYS A 321 9.37 -28.59 32.84
N VAL A 322 10.09 -29.09 31.82
CA VAL A 322 11.31 -28.45 31.33
C VAL A 322 10.98 -27.10 30.71
N LEU A 323 10.03 -27.05 29.77
CA LEU A 323 9.60 -25.80 29.15
C LEU A 323 9.01 -24.84 30.19
N GLU A 324 8.16 -25.34 31.07
CA GLU A 324 7.58 -24.53 32.16
C GLU A 324 8.64 -23.92 33.06
N SER A 325 9.70 -24.67 33.39
CA SER A 325 10.80 -24.16 34.21
C SER A 325 11.54 -23.01 33.54
N TYR A 326 11.78 -23.10 32.22
CA TYR A 326 12.41 -22.02 31.47
C TYR A 326 11.50 -20.81 31.31
N LEU A 327 10.19 -21.01 31.10
CA LEU A 327 9.21 -19.93 31.07
C LEU A 327 9.18 -19.16 32.39
N LYS A 328 9.09 -19.89 33.53
CA LYS A 328 9.10 -19.32 34.88
C LYS A 328 10.41 -18.57 35.13
N SER A 329 11.56 -19.20 34.85
CA SER A 329 12.89 -18.59 35.01
C SER A 329 13.05 -17.30 34.19
N TYR A 330 12.66 -17.33 32.91
CA TYR A 330 12.71 -16.15 32.04
C TYR A 330 11.86 -15.01 32.59
N PHE A 331 10.61 -15.30 32.96
CA PHE A 331 9.70 -14.31 33.51
C PHE A 331 10.20 -13.73 34.84
N ASP A 332 10.76 -14.55 35.73
CA ASP A 332 11.30 -14.06 37.00
C ASP A 332 12.45 -13.07 36.77
N GLN A 333 13.26 -13.32 35.73
CA GLN A 333 14.43 -12.51 35.38
C GLN A 333 14.11 -11.23 34.58
N PHE A 334 13.20 -11.33 33.59
CA PHE A 334 12.90 -10.28 32.62
C PHE A 334 11.45 -9.80 32.63
N GLY A 335 10.61 -10.29 33.54
CA GLY A 335 9.21 -9.91 33.65
C GLY A 335 9.00 -8.40 33.85
N ASP A 336 9.97 -7.68 34.40
CA ASP A 336 9.97 -6.23 34.55
C ASP A 336 10.44 -5.45 33.30
N LYS A 337 10.56 -6.11 32.15
CA LYS A 337 10.95 -5.51 30.86
C LYS A 337 9.78 -5.49 29.89
N ALA A 338 9.62 -4.39 29.14
CA ALA A 338 8.52 -4.22 28.18
C ALA A 338 8.46 -5.31 27.10
N CYS A 339 9.61 -5.89 26.73
CA CYS A 339 9.68 -6.96 25.74
C CYS A 339 9.23 -8.34 26.24
N CYS A 340 9.05 -8.56 27.55
CA CYS A 340 8.82 -9.89 28.11
C CYS A 340 7.61 -10.61 27.50
N PHE A 341 6.51 -9.89 27.27
CA PHE A 341 5.33 -10.49 26.66
C PHE A 341 5.61 -11.00 25.24
N GLU A 342 6.20 -10.17 24.37
CA GLU A 342 6.50 -10.56 22.98
C GLU A 342 7.57 -11.66 22.91
N ASP A 343 8.54 -11.64 23.84
CA ASP A 343 9.57 -12.66 23.95
C ASP A 343 9.00 -14.03 24.33
N LEU A 344 8.00 -14.08 25.22
CA LEU A 344 7.39 -15.32 25.70
C LEU A 344 6.26 -15.84 24.80
N LYS A 345 5.60 -14.95 24.04
CA LYS A 345 4.45 -15.27 23.18
C LYS A 345 4.65 -16.49 22.27
N PRO A 346 5.82 -16.72 21.63
CA PRO A 346 6.04 -17.90 20.79
C PRO A 346 6.07 -19.25 21.54
N TYR A 347 6.17 -19.23 22.88
CA TYR A 347 6.42 -20.41 23.73
C TYR A 347 5.26 -20.73 24.69
N ILE A 348 4.24 -19.87 24.76
CA ILE A 348 3.12 -19.99 25.72
C ILE A 348 1.83 -20.60 25.13
N ALA A 349 1.95 -21.34 24.02
CA ALA A 349 0.87 -22.14 23.45
C ALA A 349 0.58 -23.42 24.28
N LEU A 350 0.52 -23.30 25.61
CA LEU A 350 0.36 -24.39 26.56
C LEU A 350 -1.11 -24.86 26.64
N SER A 351 -1.35 -26.10 27.07
CA SER A 351 -2.68 -26.66 27.32
C SER A 351 -2.68 -27.55 28.57
N GLY A 352 -3.87 -27.93 29.05
CA GLY A 352 -4.02 -28.85 30.18
C GLY A 352 -3.37 -28.35 31.48
N GLU A 353 -2.67 -29.26 32.17
CA GLU A 353 -2.00 -29.01 33.46
C GLU A 353 -0.90 -27.93 33.35
N SER A 354 -0.09 -27.95 32.28
CA SER A 354 0.96 -26.95 32.04
C SER A 354 0.43 -25.53 31.95
N LEU A 355 -0.71 -25.33 31.28
CA LEU A 355 -1.36 -24.01 31.21
C LEU A 355 -1.89 -23.59 32.58
N ALA A 356 -2.44 -24.52 33.36
CA ALA A 356 -2.95 -24.26 34.69
C ALA A 356 -1.81 -23.86 35.66
N GLU A 357 -0.69 -24.57 35.63
CA GLU A 357 0.51 -24.24 36.42
C GLU A 357 1.09 -22.88 36.04
N TRP A 358 1.27 -22.63 34.74
CA TRP A 358 1.77 -21.35 34.24
C TRP A 358 0.87 -20.18 34.65
N THR A 359 -0.45 -20.34 34.46
CA THR A 359 -1.43 -19.34 34.87
C THR A 359 -1.43 -19.13 36.38
N SER A 360 -1.23 -20.17 37.18
CA SER A 360 -1.09 -20.06 38.63
C SER A 360 0.17 -19.29 39.03
N HIS A 361 1.31 -19.51 38.35
CA HIS A 361 2.55 -18.75 38.58
C HIS A 361 2.33 -17.25 38.38
N LEU A 362 1.69 -16.90 37.26
CA LEU A 362 1.36 -15.51 36.93
C LEU A 362 0.40 -14.88 37.95
N ARG A 363 -0.65 -15.59 38.35
CA ARG A 363 -1.61 -15.11 39.38
C ARG A 363 -0.99 -14.93 40.76
N ASN A 364 0.03 -15.72 41.09
CA ASN A 364 0.76 -15.60 42.35
C ASN A 364 1.78 -14.47 42.35
N THR A 365 2.05 -13.85 41.19
CA THR A 365 2.94 -12.69 41.10
C THR A 365 2.23 -11.45 41.64
N PRO A 366 2.84 -10.68 42.57
CA PRO A 366 2.21 -9.47 43.12
C PRO A 366 1.89 -8.44 42.04
N VAL A 367 0.66 -7.90 42.09
CA VAL A 367 0.27 -6.70 41.34
C VAL A 367 0.76 -5.49 42.13
N ALA A 368 1.62 -4.70 41.50
CA ALA A 368 2.38 -3.62 42.13
C ALA A 368 2.57 -2.45 41.15
N THR A 369 2.48 -1.22 41.64
CA THR A 369 2.51 0.05 40.88
C THR A 369 3.47 1.08 41.46
N GLU A 370 4.29 0.69 42.46
CA GLU A 370 5.15 1.60 43.23
C GLU A 370 6.40 2.06 42.47
N THR A 371 6.91 1.23 41.55
CA THR A 371 8.06 1.58 40.71
C THR A 371 7.79 1.22 39.25
N GLN A 372 8.53 1.83 38.31
CA GLN A 372 8.38 1.51 36.89
C GLN A 372 8.63 0.02 36.57
N ARG A 373 9.52 -0.64 37.32
CA ARG A 373 9.80 -2.07 37.14
C ARG A 373 8.64 -2.93 37.62
N ASP A 374 8.05 -2.56 38.75
CA ASP A 374 6.90 -3.27 39.32
C ASP A 374 5.68 -3.11 38.43
N LEU A 375 5.41 -1.88 37.97
CA LEU A 375 4.35 -1.59 37.00
C LEU A 375 4.56 -2.37 35.69
N GLN A 376 5.76 -2.38 35.13
CA GLN A 376 6.04 -3.12 33.90
C GLN A 376 5.84 -4.63 34.07
N ARG A 377 6.22 -5.18 35.23
CA ARG A 377 5.95 -6.58 35.56
C ARG A 377 4.46 -6.86 35.66
N THR A 378 3.70 -6.00 36.34
CA THR A 378 2.24 -6.07 36.41
C THR A 378 1.61 -6.06 35.01
N ILE A 379 2.05 -5.16 34.12
CA ILE A 379 1.59 -5.09 32.73
C ILE A 379 1.82 -6.43 32.01
N ASN A 380 3.03 -6.99 32.10
CA ASN A 380 3.34 -8.26 31.45
C ASN A 380 2.50 -9.42 32.01
N VAL A 381 2.28 -9.46 33.33
CA VAL A 381 1.38 -10.44 33.96
C VAL A 381 -0.02 -10.34 33.36
N LEU A 382 -0.58 -9.13 33.26
CA LEU A 382 -1.92 -8.92 32.73
C LEU A 382 -2.02 -9.30 31.25
N LYS A 383 -1.04 -8.94 30.42
CA LYS A 383 -0.96 -9.36 29.01
C LYS A 383 -0.93 -10.89 28.87
N LEU A 384 -0.08 -11.56 29.64
CA LEU A 384 0.05 -13.03 29.63
C LEU A 384 -1.21 -13.73 30.16
N LEU A 385 -1.81 -13.22 31.24
CA LEU A 385 -3.06 -13.76 31.79
C LEU A 385 -4.22 -13.60 30.80
N ARG A 386 -4.30 -12.46 30.11
CA ARG A 386 -5.31 -12.22 29.07
C ARG A 386 -5.12 -13.16 27.89
N HIS A 387 -3.88 -13.37 27.43
CA HIS A 387 -3.56 -14.31 26.37
C HIS A 387 -3.98 -15.75 26.69
N ASN A 388 -3.89 -16.14 27.97
CA ASN A 388 -4.25 -17.47 28.48
C ASN A 388 -5.76 -17.70 28.70
N LEU A 389 -6.61 -16.68 28.53
CA LEU A 389 -8.06 -16.83 28.75
C LEU A 389 -8.64 -17.88 27.81
N SER A 390 -9.59 -18.66 28.32
CA SER A 390 -10.42 -19.57 27.51
C SER A 390 -11.78 -18.94 27.19
N GLU A 391 -12.47 -19.49 26.20
CA GLU A 391 -13.79 -19.01 25.77
C GLU A 391 -14.81 -18.92 26.91
N ALA A 392 -14.84 -19.92 27.79
CA ALA A 392 -15.74 -19.94 28.94
C ALA A 392 -15.47 -18.85 29.99
N GLN A 393 -14.32 -18.17 29.93
CA GLN A 393 -13.93 -17.12 30.86
C GLN A 393 -14.19 -15.72 30.32
N VAL A 394 -14.73 -15.61 29.09
CA VAL A 394 -15.03 -14.34 28.43
C VAL A 394 -16.54 -14.17 28.33
N SER A 395 -17.04 -13.23 29.11
CA SER A 395 -18.38 -12.66 29.06
C SER A 395 -18.28 -11.14 29.15
N GLU A 396 -19.33 -10.44 28.74
CA GLU A 396 -19.43 -8.97 28.85
C GLU A 396 -19.04 -8.48 30.26
N GLU A 397 -19.66 -9.02 31.31
CA GLU A 397 -19.38 -8.65 32.72
C GLU A 397 -17.91 -8.87 33.11
N SER A 398 -17.33 -10.00 32.69
CA SER A 398 -15.94 -10.34 33.02
C SER A 398 -14.93 -9.44 32.28
N GLU A 399 -15.25 -9.00 31.07
CA GLU A 399 -14.41 -8.09 30.29
C GLU A 399 -14.48 -6.68 30.84
N VAL A 400 -15.68 -6.19 31.21
CA VAL A 400 -15.84 -4.90 31.90
C VAL A 400 -15.05 -4.89 33.21
N THR A 401 -15.14 -5.95 34.02
CA THR A 401 -14.36 -6.06 35.27
C THR A 401 -12.85 -5.99 35.02
N ARG A 402 -12.37 -6.61 33.94
CA ARG A 402 -10.95 -6.55 33.55
C ARG A 402 -10.55 -5.15 33.06
N ALA A 403 -11.43 -4.49 32.32
CA ALA A 403 -11.23 -3.12 31.86
C ALA A 403 -11.09 -2.15 33.04
N ASP A 404 -12.03 -2.22 33.99
CA ASP A 404 -12.02 -1.39 35.20
C ASP A 404 -10.74 -1.60 36.01
N LYS A 405 -10.29 -2.86 36.15
CA LYS A 405 -9.03 -3.14 36.85
C LYS A 405 -7.82 -2.55 36.14
N CYS A 406 -7.77 -2.62 34.81
CA CYS A 406 -6.68 -2.04 34.03
C CYS A 406 -6.69 -0.51 34.12
N LEU A 407 -7.87 0.11 34.13
CA LEU A 407 -8.03 1.54 34.29
C LEU A 407 -7.59 2.02 35.68
N GLU A 408 -7.97 1.32 36.75
CA GLU A 408 -7.52 1.60 38.12
C GLU A 408 -5.99 1.63 38.20
N LEU A 409 -5.34 0.56 37.70
CA LEU A 409 -3.88 0.44 37.69
C LEU A 409 -3.21 1.49 36.78
N TYR A 410 -3.86 1.87 35.68
CA TYR A 410 -3.36 2.94 34.80
C TYR A 410 -3.25 4.26 35.55
N LEU A 411 -4.31 4.62 36.28
CA LEU A 411 -4.37 5.87 37.05
C LEU A 411 -3.35 5.90 38.18
N GLU A 412 -3.15 4.78 38.88
CA GLU A 412 -2.07 4.64 39.86
C GLU A 412 -0.69 4.83 39.21
N GLY A 413 -0.48 4.21 38.04
CA GLY A 413 0.78 4.25 37.30
C GLY A 413 1.14 5.62 36.74
N LEU A 414 0.18 6.53 36.54
CA LEU A 414 0.43 7.89 36.05
C LEU A 414 1.38 8.69 36.97
N GLU A 415 1.37 8.43 38.27
CA GLU A 415 2.26 9.12 39.22
C GLU A 415 3.74 8.86 38.93
N LEU A 416 4.07 7.71 38.32
CA LEU A 416 5.45 7.35 37.95
C LEU A 416 5.97 8.11 36.73
N GLY A 417 5.09 8.73 35.94
CA GLY A 417 5.44 9.44 34.71
C GLY A 417 5.03 10.93 34.69
N LYS A 418 4.62 11.48 35.83
CA LYS A 418 4.17 12.89 35.95
C LYS A 418 5.20 13.94 35.53
N ASP A 419 6.48 13.65 35.76
CA ASP A 419 7.60 14.55 35.47
C ASP A 419 8.23 14.29 34.10
N LEU A 420 7.66 13.36 33.31
CA LEU A 420 8.16 13.07 31.97
C LEU A 420 7.86 14.22 30.99
N PRO A 421 8.77 14.49 30.04
CA PRO A 421 8.49 15.38 28.93
C PRO A 421 7.28 14.92 28.13
N LYS A 422 6.55 15.85 27.52
CA LYS A 422 5.40 15.57 26.64
C LYS A 422 5.71 14.70 25.42
N THR A 423 7.00 14.51 25.11
CA THR A 423 7.50 13.67 24.02
C THR A 423 7.69 12.21 24.42
N GLU A 424 7.75 11.92 25.72
CA GLU A 424 7.91 10.57 26.25
C GLU A 424 6.54 9.90 26.42
N LEU A 425 6.53 8.57 26.30
CA LEU A 425 5.35 7.75 26.59
C LEU A 425 5.20 7.57 28.10
N GLN A 426 3.96 7.35 28.56
CA GLN A 426 3.73 7.02 29.96
C GLN A 426 4.07 5.55 30.21
N PRO A 427 4.74 5.21 31.33
CA PRO A 427 5.04 3.82 31.69
C PRO A 427 3.80 2.92 31.82
N ALA A 428 2.63 3.53 32.02
CA ALA A 428 1.35 2.84 32.20
C ALA A 428 0.55 2.64 30.90
N ASP A 429 0.99 3.17 29.75
CA ASP A 429 0.17 3.22 28.51
C ASP A 429 -0.36 1.84 28.06
N ASP A 430 0.37 0.76 28.28
CA ASP A 430 -0.12 -0.59 27.94
C ASP A 430 -1.38 -1.00 28.72
N LEU A 431 -1.60 -0.47 29.93
CA LEU A 431 -2.79 -0.74 30.74
C LEU A 431 -4.04 -0.13 30.12
N ILE A 432 -3.93 1.08 29.54
CA ILE A 432 -5.10 1.69 28.89
C ILE A 432 -5.44 1.00 27.58
N ILE A 433 -4.43 0.48 26.86
CA ILE A 433 -4.63 -0.35 25.67
C ILE A 433 -5.31 -1.68 26.06
N LEU A 434 -4.87 -2.32 27.15
CA LEU A 434 -5.55 -3.52 27.70
C LEU A 434 -7.00 -3.23 28.10
N CYS A 435 -7.26 -2.08 28.73
CA CYS A 435 -8.61 -1.62 29.06
C CYS A 435 -9.48 -1.50 27.80
N ALA A 436 -9.00 -0.79 26.78
CA ALA A 436 -9.71 -0.63 25.52
C ALA A 436 -9.96 -1.97 24.80
N HIS A 437 -8.97 -2.87 24.77
CA HIS A 437 -9.14 -4.20 24.17
C HIS A 437 -10.18 -5.04 24.90
N ALA A 438 -10.26 -4.95 26.23
CA ALA A 438 -11.30 -5.62 27.01
C ALA A 438 -12.69 -5.04 26.69
N LEU A 439 -12.83 -3.71 26.61
CA LEU A 439 -14.08 -3.05 26.25
C LEU A 439 -14.52 -3.35 24.81
N VAL A 440 -13.59 -3.39 23.86
CA VAL A 440 -13.88 -3.81 22.48
C VAL A 440 -14.33 -5.28 22.43
N ASN A 441 -13.73 -6.15 23.23
CA ASN A 441 -14.15 -7.54 23.33
C ASN A 441 -15.54 -7.67 23.99
N ALA A 442 -15.85 -6.82 24.99
CA ALA A 442 -17.19 -6.72 25.58
C ALA A 442 -18.23 -6.29 24.56
N TRP A 443 -17.94 -5.26 23.74
CA TRP A 443 -18.77 -4.86 22.61
C TRP A 443 -18.94 -6.01 21.61
N ASN A 444 -17.88 -6.70 21.22
CA ASN A 444 -17.94 -7.80 20.26
C ASN A 444 -18.82 -8.98 20.73
N VAL A 445 -18.97 -9.18 22.05
CA VAL A 445 -19.83 -10.23 22.63
C VAL A 445 -21.27 -9.76 22.85
N SER A 446 -21.48 -8.51 23.25
CA SER A 446 -22.79 -7.97 23.65
C SER A 446 -23.52 -7.20 22.54
N ASN A 447 -22.77 -6.72 21.56
CA ASN A 447 -23.16 -5.71 20.57
C ASN A 447 -23.61 -4.36 21.19
N ASP A 448 -23.24 -4.07 22.44
CA ASP A 448 -23.56 -2.81 23.13
C ASP A 448 -22.50 -1.73 22.83
N GLU A 449 -22.91 -0.68 22.11
CA GLU A 449 -22.09 0.48 21.73
C GLU A 449 -21.51 1.23 22.95
N SER A 450 -22.15 1.11 24.12
CA SER A 450 -21.71 1.78 25.36
C SER A 450 -20.26 1.43 25.75
N HIS A 451 -19.80 0.22 25.42
CA HIS A 451 -18.42 -0.20 25.69
C HIS A 451 -17.41 0.51 24.79
N LEU A 452 -17.78 0.84 23.55
CA LEU A 452 -16.94 1.63 22.65
C LEU A 452 -16.83 3.09 23.12
N TYR A 453 -17.89 3.64 23.73
CA TYR A 453 -17.85 4.98 24.35
C TYR A 453 -16.86 5.02 25.51
N LYS A 454 -16.93 4.05 26.41
CA LYS A 454 -15.99 3.91 27.54
C LYS A 454 -14.56 3.77 27.04
N ALA A 455 -14.34 2.97 25.99
CA ALA A 455 -13.02 2.75 25.41
C ALA A 455 -12.46 4.05 24.81
N ALA A 456 -13.27 4.79 24.05
CA ALA A 456 -12.87 6.08 23.47
C ALA A 456 -12.50 7.09 24.57
N VAL A 457 -13.33 7.24 25.62
CA VAL A 457 -13.05 8.15 26.74
C VAL A 457 -11.75 7.76 27.45
N ALA A 458 -11.56 6.48 27.77
CA ALA A 458 -10.36 5.99 28.44
C ALA A 458 -9.07 6.30 27.64
N LEU A 459 -9.11 6.09 26.32
CA LEU A 459 -7.98 6.36 25.43
C LEU A 459 -7.74 7.87 25.22
N GLU A 460 -8.79 8.69 25.10
CA GLU A 460 -8.65 10.14 24.96
C GLU A 460 -8.04 10.78 26.21
N VAL A 461 -8.43 10.31 27.40
CA VAL A 461 -7.78 10.70 28.67
C VAL A 461 -6.29 10.36 28.63
N ALA A 462 -5.93 9.19 28.12
CA ALA A 462 -4.54 8.81 28.03
C ALA A 462 -3.72 9.70 27.09
N LEU A 463 -4.31 10.21 25.99
CA LEU A 463 -3.62 11.16 25.11
C LEU A 463 -3.39 12.54 25.75
N VAL A 464 -4.12 12.91 26.81
CA VAL A 464 -3.80 14.10 27.61
C VAL A 464 -2.43 13.95 28.28
N HIS A 465 -2.11 12.74 28.75
CA HIS A 465 -0.89 12.42 29.49
C HIS A 465 0.24 11.87 28.60
N SER A 466 -0.09 11.25 27.47
CA SER A 466 0.83 10.60 26.53
C SER A 466 0.54 11.03 25.08
N GLN A 467 0.87 12.28 24.75
CA GLN A 467 0.46 12.90 23.47
C GLN A 467 1.04 12.22 22.23
N GLN A 468 2.19 11.55 22.37
CA GLN A 468 2.90 10.86 21.29
C GLN A 468 2.58 9.35 21.22
N ALA A 469 1.65 8.83 22.06
CA ALA A 469 1.29 7.42 22.06
C ALA A 469 0.55 7.01 20.78
N TYR A 470 1.31 6.60 19.78
CA TYR A 470 0.77 6.23 18.47
C TYR A 470 -0.16 5.00 18.55
N GLN A 471 0.13 4.01 19.40
CA GLN A 471 -0.74 2.84 19.61
C GLN A 471 -2.14 3.26 20.08
N ILE A 472 -2.23 4.21 21.01
CA ILE A 472 -3.51 4.75 21.51
C ILE A 472 -4.27 5.47 20.39
N ARG A 473 -3.57 6.27 19.57
CA ARG A 473 -4.17 6.93 18.38
C ARG A 473 -4.69 5.91 17.36
N LEU A 474 -3.92 4.85 17.08
CA LEU A 474 -4.33 3.77 16.17
C LEU A 474 -5.61 3.08 16.66
N THR A 475 -5.68 2.75 17.96
CA THR A 475 -6.87 2.17 18.60
C THR A 475 -8.07 3.13 18.51
N LEU A 476 -7.87 4.43 18.77
CA LEU A 476 -8.93 5.45 18.65
C LEU A 476 -9.45 5.60 17.22
N ILE A 477 -8.58 5.57 16.20
CA ILE A 477 -9.01 5.63 14.79
C ILE A 477 -9.99 4.49 14.48
N ARG A 478 -9.64 3.26 14.90
CA ARG A 478 -10.49 2.08 14.73
C ARG A 478 -11.84 2.22 15.45
N ILE A 479 -11.83 2.64 16.71
CA ILE A 479 -13.06 2.82 17.50
C ILE A 479 -13.93 3.92 16.90
N TYR A 480 -13.38 5.09 16.55
CA TYR A 480 -14.16 6.18 15.97
C TYR A 480 -14.73 5.83 14.59
N HIS A 481 -14.06 5.00 13.79
CA HIS A 481 -14.64 4.46 12.56
C HIS A 481 -15.85 3.56 12.83
N LEU A 482 -15.79 2.66 13.81
CA LEU A 482 -16.95 1.84 14.22
C LEU A 482 -18.12 2.71 14.72
N LEU A 483 -17.81 3.76 15.50
CA LEU A 483 -18.80 4.71 16.02
C LEU A 483 -19.37 5.66 14.94
N GLY A 484 -18.90 5.59 13.70
CA GLY A 484 -19.33 6.50 12.63
C GLY A 484 -18.93 7.96 12.86
N ALA A 485 -17.76 8.18 13.46
CA ALA A 485 -17.21 9.50 13.78
C ALA A 485 -15.94 9.81 12.96
N PRO A 486 -16.06 10.00 11.63
CA PRO A 486 -14.91 10.13 10.73
C PRO A 486 -14.04 11.37 11.01
N SER A 487 -14.63 12.49 11.47
CA SER A 487 -13.85 13.69 11.79
C SER A 487 -12.94 13.47 13.00
N SER A 488 -13.41 12.75 14.03
CA SER A 488 -12.59 12.38 15.19
C SER A 488 -11.50 11.38 14.80
N ALA A 489 -11.82 10.37 14.00
CA ALA A 489 -10.84 9.43 13.47
C ALA A 489 -9.73 10.15 12.68
N LEU A 490 -10.12 11.08 11.80
CA LEU A 490 -9.18 11.85 10.98
C LEU A 490 -8.29 12.78 11.81
N GLU A 491 -8.80 13.36 12.90
CA GLU A 491 -8.00 14.15 13.84
C GLU A 491 -6.82 13.34 14.39
N HIS A 492 -7.06 12.10 14.83
CA HIS A 492 -6.00 11.23 15.32
C HIS A 492 -5.07 10.75 14.21
N TYR A 493 -5.60 10.44 13.02
CA TYR A 493 -4.80 10.07 11.85
C TYR A 493 -3.81 11.18 11.46
N ARG A 494 -4.29 12.43 11.34
CA ARG A 494 -3.43 13.60 11.10
C ARG A 494 -2.44 13.83 12.24
N GLY A 495 -2.84 13.53 13.47
CA GLY A 495 -1.98 13.56 14.64
C GLY A 495 -0.80 12.58 14.59
N LEU A 496 -0.91 11.48 13.82
CA LEU A 496 0.22 10.56 13.58
C LEU A 496 1.29 11.17 12.66
N ASN A 497 0.94 12.20 11.86
CA ASN A 497 1.84 12.91 10.95
C ASN A 497 2.61 11.96 10.02
N LEU A 498 1.86 11.07 9.35
CA LEU A 498 2.43 10.06 8.46
C LEU A 498 3.16 10.72 7.28
N LYS A 499 4.34 10.18 6.95
CA LYS A 499 5.19 10.70 5.87
C LYS A 499 5.74 9.59 5.00
N GLN A 500 5.92 9.91 3.72
CA GLN A 500 6.61 9.06 2.76
C GLN A 500 6.04 7.63 2.75
N ILE A 501 6.88 6.61 2.97
CA ILE A 501 6.52 5.19 2.96
C ILE A 501 5.39 4.83 3.95
N GLN A 502 5.19 5.62 5.00
CA GLN A 502 4.10 5.40 5.94
C GLN A 502 2.71 5.57 5.28
N ASN A 503 2.62 6.36 4.21
CA ASN A 503 1.36 6.50 3.47
C ASN A 503 0.99 5.22 2.70
N ASP A 504 1.97 4.44 2.22
CA ASP A 504 1.71 3.16 1.57
C ASP A 504 1.26 2.09 2.56
N THR A 505 1.86 2.10 3.76
CA THR A 505 1.63 1.08 4.78
C THR A 505 0.42 1.36 5.67
N LEU A 506 0.10 2.63 5.96
CA LEU A 506 -0.85 3.02 7.02
C LEU A 506 -2.00 3.93 6.56
N SER A 507 -2.03 4.44 5.32
CA SER A 507 -3.16 5.29 4.89
C SER A 507 -4.50 4.53 4.83
N HIS A 508 -4.45 3.20 4.75
CA HIS A 508 -5.62 2.32 4.80
C HIS A 508 -6.45 2.51 6.07
N LEU A 509 -5.84 2.97 7.16
CA LEU A 509 -6.51 3.25 8.43
C LEU A 509 -7.66 4.26 8.30
N ILE A 510 -7.51 5.23 7.40
CA ILE A 510 -8.51 6.27 7.15
C ILE A 510 -9.15 6.13 5.76
N LEU A 511 -8.41 5.63 4.77
CA LEU A 511 -8.86 5.61 3.37
C LEU A 511 -9.65 4.35 2.96
N SER A 512 -9.59 3.26 3.73
CA SER A 512 -10.40 2.07 3.45
C SER A 512 -11.90 2.37 3.54
N ARG A 513 -12.63 2.23 2.43
CA ARG A 513 -14.05 2.60 2.28
C ARG A 513 -14.35 4.05 2.68
N ALA A 514 -13.41 4.96 2.48
CA ALA A 514 -13.59 6.36 2.84
C ALA A 514 -14.80 7.04 2.17
N SER A 515 -15.23 6.59 1.00
CA SER A 515 -16.45 7.07 0.37
C SER A 515 -17.70 6.83 1.24
N THR A 516 -17.72 5.87 2.16
CA THR A 516 -18.84 5.74 3.10
C THR A 516 -19.03 7.02 3.93
N PHE A 517 -17.96 7.77 4.18
CA PHE A 517 -17.96 8.97 5.02
C PHE A 517 -17.82 10.28 4.21
N ALA A 518 -17.36 10.23 2.96
CA ALA A 518 -16.87 11.39 2.21
C ALA A 518 -17.79 11.87 1.07
N LEU A 519 -19.05 11.41 0.99
CA LEU A 519 -19.99 11.75 -0.10
C LEU A 519 -20.87 12.97 0.20
N ALA A 520 -20.49 13.78 1.19
CA ALA A 520 -21.17 15.01 1.53
C ALA A 520 -20.97 16.06 0.43
N SER A 521 -21.95 16.23 -0.47
CA SER A 521 -21.83 17.11 -1.65
C SER A 521 -21.66 18.61 -1.38
N THR A 522 -21.60 19.01 -0.10
CA THR A 522 -21.34 20.38 0.39
C THR A 522 -19.84 20.67 0.54
N GLY A 523 -19.05 20.37 -0.49
CA GLY A 523 -17.66 20.84 -0.58
C GLY A 523 -16.70 20.32 0.50
N ASP A 524 -17.07 19.26 1.23
CA ASP A 524 -16.14 18.58 2.12
C ASP A 524 -15.22 17.69 1.28
N LEU A 525 -14.07 18.26 0.90
CA LEU A 525 -13.03 17.60 0.14
C LEU A 525 -11.93 17.05 1.05
N THR A 526 -12.20 16.90 2.35
CA THR A 526 -11.16 16.55 3.32
C THR A 526 -10.55 15.19 2.99
N TYR A 527 -11.36 14.14 2.85
CA TYR A 527 -10.89 12.80 2.47
C TYR A 527 -10.30 12.75 1.05
N SER A 528 -10.84 13.52 0.09
CA SER A 528 -10.26 13.62 -1.25
C SER A 528 -8.86 14.27 -1.21
N THR A 529 -8.66 15.25 -0.32
CA THR A 529 -7.36 15.87 -0.08
C THR A 529 -6.40 14.85 0.55
N GLU A 530 -6.86 14.06 1.54
CA GLU A 530 -6.06 12.97 2.13
C GLU A 530 -5.63 11.93 1.09
N CYS A 531 -6.49 11.54 0.14
CA CYS A 531 -6.08 10.67 -0.98
C CYS A 531 -4.95 11.31 -1.79
N GLY A 532 -5.04 12.62 -2.06
CA GLY A 532 -4.02 13.36 -2.79
C GLY A 532 -2.69 13.48 -2.04
N GLU A 533 -2.73 13.70 -0.73
CA GLU A 533 -1.56 13.74 0.15
C GLU A 533 -0.90 12.37 0.29
N ALA A 534 -1.69 11.31 0.53
CA ALA A 534 -1.19 9.94 0.61
C ALA A 534 -0.56 9.49 -0.72
N SER A 535 -1.07 9.97 -1.86
CA SER A 535 -0.56 9.60 -3.19
C SER A 535 0.81 10.20 -3.54
N GLN A 536 1.32 11.18 -2.76
CA GLN A 536 2.59 11.83 -3.06
C GLN A 536 3.79 10.86 -3.01
N ILE A 537 3.73 9.80 -2.20
CA ILE A 537 4.80 8.79 -2.14
C ILE A 537 4.98 8.05 -3.47
N TYR A 538 3.90 7.79 -4.22
CA TYR A 538 3.98 7.08 -5.50
C TYR A 538 4.54 7.99 -6.61
N ILE A 539 4.21 9.28 -6.57
CA ILE A 539 4.81 10.29 -7.46
C ILE A 539 6.31 10.42 -7.17
N ALA A 540 6.69 10.47 -5.89
CA ALA A 540 8.10 10.45 -5.49
C ALA A 540 8.79 9.16 -5.95
N ASN A 541 8.19 7.98 -5.76
CA ASN A 541 8.76 6.69 -6.20
C ASN A 541 9.08 6.68 -7.71
N SER A 542 8.09 7.01 -8.55
CA SER A 542 8.27 7.04 -10.01
C SER A 542 9.35 8.04 -10.48
N SER A 543 9.63 9.07 -9.68
CA SER A 543 10.58 10.15 -9.99
C SER A 543 11.96 10.00 -9.31
N GLU A 544 12.08 9.29 -8.19
CA GLU A 544 13.30 9.23 -7.38
C GLU A 544 13.94 7.84 -7.33
N THR A 545 13.15 6.76 -7.22
CA THR A 545 13.69 5.41 -6.96
C THR A 545 14.57 4.90 -8.10
N SER A 546 14.13 5.08 -9.35
CA SER A 546 14.95 4.75 -10.53
C SER A 546 16.28 5.53 -10.61
N GLU A 547 16.38 6.71 -9.99
CA GLU A 547 17.64 7.45 -9.87
C GLU A 547 18.58 6.82 -8.82
N TYR A 548 18.02 6.29 -7.72
CA TYR A 548 18.81 5.53 -6.75
C TYR A 548 19.36 4.22 -7.33
N VAL A 549 18.60 3.54 -8.20
CA VAL A 549 19.10 2.39 -8.97
C VAL A 549 20.34 2.79 -9.78
N VAL A 550 20.27 3.90 -10.53
CA VAL A 550 21.39 4.42 -11.33
C VAL A 550 22.60 4.79 -10.47
N ARG A 551 22.38 5.43 -9.30
CA ARG A 551 23.44 5.74 -8.35
C ARG A 551 24.09 4.47 -7.79
N ALA A 552 23.32 3.43 -7.51
CA ALA A 552 23.85 2.15 -7.05
C ALA A 552 24.74 1.47 -8.10
N PHE A 553 24.38 1.52 -9.39
CA PHE A 553 25.27 1.08 -10.48
C PHE A 553 26.58 1.88 -10.54
N SER A 554 26.49 3.20 -10.40
CA SER A 554 27.65 4.11 -10.44
C SER A 554 28.60 3.89 -9.26
N ALA A 555 28.06 3.63 -8.07
CA ALA A 555 28.80 3.37 -6.84
C ALA A 555 29.16 1.89 -6.63
N GLU A 556 28.86 1.02 -7.61
CA GLU A 556 29.08 -0.43 -7.57
C GLU A 556 28.43 -1.13 -6.35
N LYS A 557 27.25 -0.65 -5.94
CA LYS A 557 26.42 -1.21 -4.85
C LYS A 557 25.54 -2.35 -5.32
N TYR A 558 26.17 -3.43 -5.77
CA TYR A 558 25.50 -4.56 -6.42
C TYR A 558 24.51 -5.30 -5.51
N SER A 559 24.70 -5.27 -4.19
CA SER A 559 23.74 -5.90 -3.29
C SER A 559 22.42 -5.13 -3.18
N GLN A 560 22.47 -3.80 -3.33
CA GLN A 560 21.31 -2.91 -3.18
C GLN A 560 20.51 -2.73 -4.48
N ILE A 561 21.11 -2.98 -5.64
CA ILE A 561 20.43 -2.80 -6.94
C ILE A 561 19.13 -3.64 -7.02
N PRO A 562 19.14 -4.95 -6.74
CA PRO A 562 17.91 -5.75 -6.74
C PRO A 562 16.89 -5.25 -5.71
N GLU A 563 17.34 -4.83 -4.53
CA GLU A 563 16.47 -4.31 -3.45
C GLU A 563 15.76 -3.01 -3.87
N PHE A 564 16.47 -2.09 -4.52
CA PHE A 564 15.85 -0.86 -5.04
C PHE A 564 14.83 -1.14 -6.15
N ILE A 565 15.10 -2.13 -7.00
CA ILE A 565 14.17 -2.53 -8.07
C ILE A 565 12.93 -3.19 -7.46
N GLU A 566 13.09 -4.06 -6.46
CA GLU A 566 11.97 -4.68 -5.76
C GLU A 566 11.14 -3.63 -5.01
N PHE A 567 11.80 -2.68 -4.33
CA PHE A 567 11.12 -1.57 -3.66
C PHE A 567 10.33 -0.70 -4.65
N GLU A 568 10.94 -0.36 -5.80
CA GLU A 568 10.28 0.36 -6.89
C GLU A 568 9.03 -0.38 -7.37
N ASP A 569 9.15 -1.68 -7.63
CA ASP A 569 8.06 -2.54 -8.10
C ASP A 569 6.94 -2.65 -7.05
N ARG A 570 7.28 -2.86 -5.77
CA ARG A 570 6.30 -2.97 -4.68
C ARG A 570 5.50 -1.70 -4.48
N LEU A 571 6.10 -0.52 -4.65
CA LEU A 571 5.41 0.76 -4.55
C LEU A 571 4.62 1.11 -5.83
N GLU A 572 5.19 0.86 -7.01
CA GLU A 572 4.50 1.12 -8.28
C GLU A 572 3.27 0.22 -8.42
N ASN A 573 3.38 -1.01 -7.95
CA ASN A 573 2.31 -2.01 -7.93
C ASN A 573 1.67 -2.14 -6.53
N SER A 574 1.61 -1.08 -5.73
CA SER A 574 0.96 -1.15 -4.41
C SER A 574 -0.55 -1.32 -4.50
N LEU A 575 -1.11 -2.27 -3.73
CA LEU A 575 -2.56 -2.41 -3.55
C LEU A 575 -3.18 -1.17 -2.90
N GLN A 576 -2.52 -0.60 -1.88
CA GLN A 576 -3.04 0.57 -1.17
C GLN A 576 -3.12 1.81 -2.06
N ARG A 577 -2.14 1.99 -2.96
CA ARG A 577 -2.18 3.03 -4.00
C ARG A 577 -3.49 2.96 -4.78
N ASP A 578 -3.80 1.79 -5.30
CA ASP A 578 -4.88 1.60 -6.24
C ASP A 578 -6.25 1.53 -5.53
N LEU A 579 -6.30 1.04 -4.29
CA LEU A 579 -7.47 1.20 -3.41
C LEU A 579 -7.78 2.68 -3.15
N ALA A 580 -6.77 3.48 -2.74
CA ALA A 580 -6.95 4.91 -2.48
C ALA A 580 -7.33 5.67 -3.76
N LYS A 581 -6.77 5.30 -4.92
CA LYS A 581 -7.16 5.84 -6.22
C LYS A 581 -8.61 5.50 -6.55
N MET A 582 -9.07 4.26 -6.33
CA MET A 582 -10.45 3.86 -6.56
C MET A 582 -11.41 4.66 -5.65
N GLU A 583 -11.11 4.77 -4.37
CA GLU A 583 -11.87 5.60 -3.43
C GLU A 583 -11.90 7.08 -3.86
N HIS A 584 -10.78 7.61 -4.34
CA HIS A 584 -10.72 8.96 -4.89
C HIS A 584 -11.63 9.13 -6.11
N VAL A 585 -11.65 8.19 -7.05
CA VAL A 585 -12.58 8.22 -8.21
C VAL A 585 -14.02 8.21 -7.76
N ARG A 586 -14.36 7.34 -6.78
CA ARG A 586 -15.70 7.29 -6.20
C ARG A 586 -16.09 8.66 -5.63
N MET A 587 -15.23 9.31 -4.86
CA MET A 587 -15.50 10.67 -4.34
C MET A 587 -15.62 11.72 -5.46
N ARG A 588 -14.74 11.70 -6.46
CA ARG A 588 -14.74 12.68 -7.56
C ARG A 588 -16.03 12.64 -8.36
N VAL A 589 -16.54 11.45 -8.66
CA VAL A 589 -17.78 11.27 -9.43
C VAL A 589 -19.01 11.85 -8.71
N PHE A 590 -18.94 12.04 -7.39
CA PHE A 590 -19.98 12.71 -6.61
C PHE A 590 -19.79 14.24 -6.52
N HIS A 591 -18.55 14.71 -6.42
CA HIS A 591 -18.25 16.12 -6.20
C HIS A 591 -18.12 16.93 -7.49
N GLU A 592 -17.66 16.29 -8.58
CA GLU A 592 -17.40 16.91 -9.88
C GLU A 592 -18.50 16.56 -10.90
N SER A 593 -18.65 17.40 -11.93
CA SER A 593 -19.53 17.07 -13.06
C SER A 593 -18.88 15.98 -13.93
N VAL A 594 -19.54 14.83 -14.06
CA VAL A 594 -19.07 13.77 -14.97
C VAL A 594 -19.25 14.20 -16.42
N ASN A 595 -18.13 14.52 -17.08
CA ASN A 595 -18.05 14.90 -18.49
C ASN A 595 -17.15 13.92 -19.26
N ALA A 596 -17.04 14.11 -20.58
CA ALA A 596 -16.24 13.23 -21.44
C ALA A 596 -14.76 13.20 -21.02
N ASP A 597 -14.16 14.36 -20.72
CA ASP A 597 -12.75 14.44 -20.31
C ASP A 597 -12.46 13.64 -19.03
N LEU A 598 -13.32 13.77 -18.00
CA LEU A 598 -13.19 12.99 -16.76
C LEU A 598 -13.37 11.50 -17.02
N THR A 599 -14.40 11.14 -17.80
CA THR A 599 -14.72 9.75 -18.14
C THR A 599 -13.55 9.09 -18.85
N ASP A 600 -13.00 9.75 -19.87
CA ASP A 600 -11.92 9.23 -20.70
C ASP A 600 -10.61 9.08 -19.91
N MET A 601 -10.28 10.08 -19.09
CA MET A 601 -9.08 10.06 -18.24
C MET A 601 -9.16 8.94 -17.20
N GLU A 602 -10.27 8.86 -16.45
CA GLU A 602 -10.43 7.80 -15.43
C GLU A 602 -10.54 6.42 -16.08
N LEU A 603 -11.19 6.29 -17.24
CA LEU A 603 -11.27 5.02 -17.95
C LEU A 603 -9.88 4.46 -18.29
N ILE A 604 -9.00 5.30 -18.84
CA ILE A 604 -7.63 4.90 -19.20
C ILE A 604 -6.86 4.48 -17.94
N GLU A 605 -6.92 5.28 -16.88
CA GLU A 605 -6.19 5.01 -15.64
C GLU A 605 -6.67 3.72 -14.96
N LEU A 606 -7.98 3.51 -14.85
CA LEU A 606 -8.55 2.30 -14.24
C LEU A 606 -8.24 1.04 -15.06
N LYS A 607 -8.19 1.12 -16.40
CA LYS A 607 -7.74 -0.01 -17.25
C LYS A 607 -6.28 -0.39 -16.96
N PHE A 608 -5.41 0.59 -16.76
CA PHE A 608 -4.01 0.32 -16.39
C PHE A 608 -3.92 -0.37 -15.04
N ILE A 609 -4.67 0.09 -14.04
CA ILE A 609 -4.74 -0.54 -12.72
C ILE A 609 -5.28 -1.98 -12.85
N PHE A 610 -6.34 -2.19 -13.63
CA PHE A 610 -6.92 -3.52 -13.85
C PHE A 610 -5.97 -4.52 -14.51
N ALA A 611 -4.98 -4.04 -15.26
CA ALA A 611 -3.93 -4.87 -15.87
C ALA A 611 -2.70 -5.10 -14.97
N ARG A 612 -2.61 -4.38 -13.84
CA ARG A 612 -1.44 -4.37 -12.95
C ARG A 612 -1.41 -5.59 -12.03
N LEU A 613 -0.21 -6.03 -11.66
CA LEU A 613 0.01 -6.88 -10.48
C LEU A 613 -0.13 -5.99 -9.23
N HIS A 614 -0.52 -6.55 -8.08
CA HIS A 614 -0.59 -5.78 -6.85
C HIS A 614 0.19 -6.48 -5.73
N HIS A 615 0.95 -5.70 -4.97
CA HIS A 615 1.60 -6.08 -3.71
C HIS A 615 0.84 -5.43 -2.57
N ASP A 616 0.45 -6.22 -1.58
CA ASP A 616 -0.14 -5.69 -0.36
C ASP A 616 0.97 -5.37 0.65
N ASN A 617 1.27 -4.08 0.79
CA ASN A 617 2.28 -3.57 1.72
C ASN A 617 1.66 -3.02 3.01
N ARG A 618 0.34 -3.15 3.21
CA ARG A 618 -0.35 -2.56 4.36
C ARG A 618 0.08 -3.24 5.64
N ASP A 619 0.37 -2.42 6.65
CA ASP A 619 0.84 -2.91 7.94
C ASP A 619 -0.34 -3.05 8.92
N TYR A 620 -0.81 -4.29 9.07
CA TYR A 620 -1.80 -4.67 10.10
C TYR A 620 -1.15 -5.14 11.40
N GLU A 621 0.16 -5.43 11.39
CA GLU A 621 0.91 -5.91 12.56
C GLU A 621 1.29 -4.76 13.51
N ILE A 622 1.23 -3.51 13.03
CA ILE A 622 1.43 -2.31 13.84
C ILE A 622 0.49 -2.23 15.05
N PHE A 623 -0.70 -2.83 14.96
CA PHE A 623 -1.66 -2.86 16.06
C PHE A 623 -1.19 -3.82 17.14
N SER A 624 -1.08 -3.30 18.37
CA SER A 624 -0.95 -4.16 19.54
C SER A 624 -2.14 -5.13 19.59
N ASN A 625 -1.88 -6.43 19.79
CA ASN A 625 -2.93 -7.42 19.98
C ASN A 625 -2.76 -8.14 21.31
N TYR A 626 -3.57 -7.71 22.29
CA TYR A 626 -3.66 -8.34 23.60
C TYR A 626 -4.92 -9.18 23.77
N GLN A 627 -5.63 -9.51 22.69
CA GLN A 627 -6.80 -10.38 22.78
C GLN A 627 -6.42 -11.81 23.21
N PRO A 628 -7.35 -12.56 23.83
CA PRO A 628 -7.15 -13.98 24.10
C PRO A 628 -6.75 -14.75 22.84
N ARG A 629 -5.85 -15.73 22.98
CA ARG A 629 -5.29 -16.46 21.82
C ARG A 629 -6.30 -17.24 20.98
N TYR A 630 -7.47 -17.57 21.54
CA TYR A 630 -8.51 -18.35 20.86
C TYR A 630 -9.49 -17.48 20.06
N GLY A 631 -9.55 -16.19 20.37
CA GLY A 631 -10.54 -15.27 19.80
C GLY A 631 -9.99 -14.49 18.60
N LEU A 632 -10.84 -13.62 18.05
CA LEU A 632 -10.44 -12.65 17.04
C LEU A 632 -9.43 -11.66 17.62
N SER A 633 -8.45 -11.26 16.82
CA SER A 633 -7.54 -10.17 17.14
C SER A 633 -8.27 -8.83 17.26
N PHE A 634 -7.65 -7.86 17.93
CA PHE A 634 -8.17 -6.50 17.99
C PHE A 634 -8.44 -5.92 16.59
N ASN A 635 -7.53 -6.15 15.64
CA ASN A 635 -7.68 -5.68 14.27
C ASN A 635 -8.91 -6.32 13.59
N GLU A 636 -9.12 -7.62 13.74
CA GLU A 636 -10.30 -8.30 13.16
C GLU A 636 -11.61 -7.81 13.78
N GLN A 637 -11.67 -7.68 15.11
CA GLN A 637 -12.86 -7.16 15.81
C GLN A 637 -13.21 -5.73 15.39
N THR A 638 -12.20 -4.92 15.09
CA THR A 638 -12.38 -3.50 14.76
C THR A 638 -12.30 -3.18 13.26
N THR A 639 -12.26 -4.20 12.42
CA THR A 639 -12.33 -4.02 10.98
C THR A 639 -13.76 -3.62 10.61
N LEU A 640 -13.90 -2.47 9.92
CA LEU A 640 -15.19 -1.96 9.49
C LEU A 640 -15.93 -3.00 8.62
N PHE A 641 -17.18 -3.30 8.96
CA PHE A 641 -18.02 -4.35 8.33
C PHE A 641 -17.45 -5.78 8.44
N GLY A 642 -16.45 -6.01 9.29
CA GLY A 642 -15.78 -7.31 9.45
C GLY A 642 -15.01 -7.78 8.21
N GLN A 643 -14.76 -6.90 7.23
CA GLN A 643 -14.08 -7.24 5.98
C GLN A 643 -13.18 -6.09 5.55
N ASP A 644 -11.90 -6.33 5.32
CA ASP A 644 -11.01 -5.29 4.79
C ASP A 644 -11.02 -5.28 3.24
N PRO A 645 -11.03 -4.12 2.58
CA PRO A 645 -10.91 -4.03 1.12
C PRO A 645 -9.58 -4.63 0.64
N GLY A 646 -9.63 -5.83 0.06
CA GLY A 646 -8.48 -6.48 -0.58
C GLY A 646 -8.47 -6.34 -2.11
N PHE A 647 -7.68 -7.16 -2.77
CA PHE A 647 -7.64 -7.25 -4.23
C PHE A 647 -9.03 -7.56 -4.82
N GLY A 648 -9.84 -8.42 -4.18
CA GLY A 648 -11.18 -8.76 -4.65
C GLY A 648 -12.13 -7.56 -4.70
N TRP A 649 -12.07 -6.71 -3.67
CA TRP A 649 -12.83 -5.46 -3.61
C TRP A 649 -12.38 -4.50 -4.72
N LEU A 650 -11.07 -4.24 -4.84
CA LEU A 650 -10.51 -3.36 -5.85
C LEU A 650 -10.92 -3.82 -7.25
N HIS A 651 -10.71 -5.11 -7.54
CA HIS A 651 -11.01 -5.70 -8.84
C HIS A 651 -12.49 -5.60 -9.20
N THR A 652 -13.38 -5.75 -8.22
CA THR A 652 -14.82 -5.57 -8.40
C THR A 652 -15.17 -4.13 -8.74
N PHE A 653 -14.70 -3.16 -7.96
CA PHE A 653 -14.99 -1.74 -8.23
C PHE A 653 -14.35 -1.25 -9.53
N LEU A 654 -13.18 -1.76 -9.91
CA LEU A 654 -12.61 -1.53 -11.23
C LEU A 654 -13.53 -2.04 -12.34
N LYS A 655 -14.08 -3.27 -12.23
CA LYS A 655 -15.04 -3.79 -13.22
C LYS A 655 -16.26 -2.88 -13.35
N ILE A 656 -16.82 -2.44 -12.23
CA ILE A 656 -17.99 -1.54 -12.19
C ILE A 656 -17.69 -0.24 -12.96
N TYR A 657 -16.64 0.47 -12.55
CA TYR A 657 -16.33 1.79 -13.11
C TYR A 657 -15.78 1.72 -14.54
N ILE A 658 -14.93 0.73 -14.87
CA ILE A 658 -14.44 0.54 -16.24
C ILE A 658 -15.63 0.29 -17.17
N ARG A 659 -16.57 -0.59 -16.83
CA ARG A 659 -17.74 -0.84 -17.69
C ARG A 659 -18.61 0.40 -17.85
N ALA A 660 -18.89 1.11 -16.76
CA ALA A 660 -19.69 2.34 -16.80
C ALA A 660 -19.04 3.42 -17.68
N PHE A 661 -17.74 3.67 -17.50
CA PHE A 661 -17.00 4.66 -18.28
C PHE A 661 -16.77 4.20 -19.72
N GLN A 662 -16.57 2.90 -19.99
CA GLN A 662 -16.51 2.39 -21.37
C GLN A 662 -17.78 2.74 -22.12
N GLN A 663 -18.96 2.62 -21.52
CA GLN A 663 -20.23 2.92 -22.18
C GLN A 663 -20.43 4.42 -22.43
N ALA A 664 -19.97 5.25 -21.49
CA ALA A 664 -20.02 6.71 -21.58
C ALA A 664 -18.97 7.31 -22.53
N SER A 665 -17.82 6.64 -22.72
CA SER A 665 -16.68 7.10 -23.52
C SER A 665 -16.78 6.71 -24.99
N ASP A 666 -16.26 7.58 -25.88
CA ASP A 666 -16.06 7.29 -27.31
C ASP A 666 -14.71 6.60 -27.59
N LEU A 667 -13.82 6.49 -26.61
CA LEU A 667 -12.54 5.80 -26.73
C LEU A 667 -12.76 4.29 -26.76
N ASP A 668 -12.62 3.70 -27.95
CA ASP A 668 -12.43 2.26 -28.10
C ASP A 668 -10.94 1.89 -28.09
N GLU A 669 -10.62 0.60 -28.17
CA GLU A 669 -9.22 0.13 -28.13
C GLU A 669 -8.37 0.73 -29.26
N THR A 670 -8.96 0.94 -30.44
CA THR A 670 -8.28 1.50 -31.62
C THR A 670 -7.96 2.98 -31.43
N VAL A 671 -8.91 3.76 -30.91
CA VAL A 671 -8.74 5.19 -30.66
C VAL A 671 -7.74 5.40 -29.53
N GLU A 672 -7.86 4.64 -28.44
CA GLU A 672 -6.95 4.70 -27.30
C GLU A 672 -5.51 4.41 -27.72
N GLU A 673 -5.27 3.38 -28.53
CA GLU A 673 -3.93 3.06 -29.06
C GLU A 673 -3.27 4.22 -29.80
N LYS A 674 -4.04 5.02 -30.51
CA LYS A 674 -3.51 6.12 -31.33
C LYS A 674 -3.42 7.46 -30.59
N LEU A 675 -4.20 7.65 -29.52
CA LEU A 675 -4.22 8.90 -28.75
C LEU A 675 -3.41 8.85 -27.45
N LEU A 676 -3.06 7.66 -26.95
CA LEU A 676 -2.29 7.52 -25.73
C LEU A 676 -0.90 8.17 -25.86
N VAL A 677 -0.56 9.01 -24.88
CA VAL A 677 0.76 9.65 -24.78
C VAL A 677 1.62 8.89 -23.78
N GLY A 678 2.82 8.50 -24.21
CA GLY A 678 3.78 7.75 -23.39
C GLY A 678 3.84 6.26 -23.74
N ASP A 679 4.84 5.59 -23.19
CA ASP A 679 5.01 4.15 -23.34
C ASP A 679 3.92 3.42 -22.55
N ARG A 680 3.39 2.33 -23.11
CA ARG A 680 2.48 1.46 -22.37
C ARG A 680 3.25 0.80 -21.22
N PRO A 681 2.65 0.71 -20.03
CA PRO A 681 3.18 -0.14 -18.96
C PRO A 681 3.39 -1.56 -19.48
N LYS A 682 4.43 -2.24 -18.98
CA LYS A 682 4.61 -3.68 -19.26
C LYS A 682 3.35 -4.41 -18.75
N GLN A 683 2.70 -5.20 -19.61
CA GLN A 683 1.55 -6.01 -19.19
C GLN A 683 2.05 -7.12 -18.26
N THR A 684 1.60 -7.11 -17.01
CA THR A 684 2.05 -8.05 -15.97
C THR A 684 1.09 -9.21 -15.74
N ASN A 685 -0.18 -9.12 -16.18
CA ASN A 685 -1.20 -10.14 -15.94
C ASN A 685 -1.86 -10.71 -17.22
N ASP A 686 -1.98 -12.04 -17.24
CA ASP A 686 -2.71 -12.93 -18.15
C ASP A 686 -2.91 -12.39 -19.59
N PRO A 687 -1.90 -12.52 -20.47
CA PRO A 687 -1.98 -12.07 -21.86
C PRO A 687 -2.95 -12.88 -22.73
N GLY A 688 -3.66 -13.89 -22.18
CA GLY A 688 -4.48 -14.81 -22.96
C GLY A 688 -5.92 -14.37 -23.20
N ARG A 689 -6.52 -13.56 -22.31
CA ARG A 689 -7.96 -13.24 -22.37
C ARG A 689 -8.23 -11.77 -22.70
N PRO A 690 -9.13 -11.47 -23.66
CA PRO A 690 -9.56 -10.11 -23.97
C PRO A 690 -10.11 -9.38 -22.73
N LEU A 691 -9.89 -8.06 -22.66
CA LEU A 691 -10.36 -7.20 -21.56
C LEU A 691 -11.87 -7.38 -21.32
N LYS A 692 -12.65 -7.44 -22.40
CA LYS A 692 -14.11 -7.63 -22.35
C LYS A 692 -14.53 -8.90 -21.58
N GLU A 693 -13.83 -10.01 -21.80
CA GLU A 693 -14.12 -11.27 -21.10
C GLU A 693 -13.75 -11.18 -19.62
N ARG A 694 -12.61 -10.56 -19.31
CA ARG A 694 -12.13 -10.36 -17.94
C ARG A 694 -13.08 -9.47 -17.12
N LEU A 695 -13.69 -8.46 -17.75
CA LEU A 695 -14.62 -7.55 -17.07
C LEU A 695 -15.96 -8.20 -16.66
N VAL A 696 -16.38 -9.25 -17.36
CA VAL A 696 -17.63 -9.98 -17.06
C VAL A 696 -17.39 -11.19 -16.16
N GLN A 697 -16.14 -11.65 -16.04
CA GLN A 697 -15.80 -12.81 -15.21
C GLN A 697 -16.17 -12.56 -13.74
N ARG A 698 -16.89 -13.53 -13.16
CA ARG A 698 -17.22 -13.60 -11.75
C ARG A 698 -16.30 -14.59 -11.03
N ASN A 699 -15.90 -14.25 -9.82
CA ASN A 699 -15.00 -15.06 -9.01
C ASN A 699 -15.41 -14.97 -7.54
N ASP A 700 -15.88 -16.10 -6.99
CA ASP A 700 -16.40 -16.16 -5.63
C ASP A 700 -15.38 -15.70 -4.58
N LYS A 701 -14.07 -15.90 -4.83
CA LYS A 701 -13.02 -15.43 -3.92
C LYS A 701 -12.87 -13.91 -3.93
N GLU A 702 -13.06 -13.27 -5.08
CA GLU A 702 -13.05 -11.80 -5.17
C GLU A 702 -14.25 -11.22 -4.43
N GLU A 703 -15.42 -11.85 -4.59
CA GLU A 703 -16.66 -11.40 -3.98
C GLU A 703 -16.76 -11.63 -2.47
N GLN A 704 -15.84 -12.41 -1.87
CA GLN A 704 -15.74 -12.58 -0.41
C GLN A 704 -15.26 -11.31 0.30
N ASN A 705 -14.60 -10.39 -0.40
CA ASN A 705 -14.20 -9.09 0.17
C ASN A 705 -15.30 -8.02 0.08
N LEU A 706 -16.47 -8.37 -0.43
CA LEU A 706 -17.62 -7.48 -0.56
C LEU A 706 -18.60 -7.71 0.58
N THR A 707 -19.05 -6.60 1.16
CA THR A 707 -20.23 -6.58 2.02
C THR A 707 -21.47 -7.02 1.23
N PRO A 708 -22.55 -7.46 1.91
CA PRO A 708 -23.81 -7.80 1.25
C PRO A 708 -24.36 -6.68 0.36
N HIS A 709 -24.20 -5.43 0.79
CA HIS A 709 -24.63 -4.25 0.03
C HIS A 709 -23.79 -4.02 -1.23
N GLU A 710 -22.46 -4.16 -1.12
CA GLU A 710 -21.54 -4.05 -2.26
C GLU A 710 -21.80 -5.15 -3.30
N ARG A 711 -22.12 -6.38 -2.87
CA ARG A 711 -22.47 -7.46 -3.80
C ARG A 711 -23.72 -7.15 -4.61
N GLN A 712 -24.79 -6.68 -3.94
CA GLN A 712 -26.03 -6.29 -4.65
C GLN A 712 -25.78 -5.10 -5.59
N PHE A 713 -24.95 -4.14 -5.17
CA PHE A 713 -24.54 -3.03 -6.03
C PHE A 713 -23.76 -3.51 -7.27
N PHE A 714 -22.87 -4.50 -7.12
CA PHE A 714 -22.14 -5.10 -8.24
C PHE A 714 -23.06 -5.87 -9.20
N GLU A 715 -24.05 -6.59 -8.69
CA GLU A 715 -25.07 -7.26 -9.51
C GLU A 715 -25.91 -6.24 -10.30
N PHE A 716 -26.37 -5.18 -9.64
CA PHE A 716 -27.13 -4.09 -10.27
C PHE A 716 -26.36 -3.42 -11.42
N THR A 717 -25.13 -2.97 -11.15
CA THR A 717 -24.28 -2.28 -12.15
C THR A 717 -23.91 -3.20 -13.31
N SER A 718 -23.65 -4.49 -13.04
CA SER A 718 -23.40 -5.47 -14.10
C SER A 718 -24.62 -5.68 -14.98
N ALA A 719 -25.82 -5.77 -14.39
CA ALA A 719 -27.06 -5.96 -15.13
C ALA A 719 -27.41 -4.74 -16.02
N ILE A 720 -27.15 -3.51 -15.54
CA ILE A 720 -27.30 -2.31 -16.38
C ILE A 720 -26.32 -2.37 -17.54
N ALA A 721 -25.04 -2.61 -17.26
CA ALA A 721 -24.01 -2.64 -18.27
C ALA A 721 -24.33 -3.69 -19.36
N GLU A 722 -24.74 -4.90 -18.99
CA GLU A 722 -25.14 -5.96 -19.93
C GLU A 722 -26.39 -5.60 -20.74
N TRP A 723 -27.39 -4.98 -20.11
CA TRP A 723 -28.62 -4.56 -20.79
C TRP A 723 -28.36 -3.47 -21.82
N LEU A 724 -27.50 -2.49 -21.51
CA LEU A 724 -27.26 -1.33 -22.38
C LEU A 724 -26.18 -1.59 -23.45
N GLU A 725 -25.31 -2.57 -23.26
CA GLU A 725 -24.15 -2.82 -24.13
C GLU A 725 -24.48 -2.93 -25.62
N PRO A 726 -25.52 -3.68 -26.08
CA PRO A 726 -25.84 -3.77 -27.50
C PRO A 726 -26.18 -2.41 -28.12
N PHE A 727 -26.84 -1.53 -27.37
CA PHE A 727 -27.22 -0.19 -27.81
C PHE A 727 -26.00 0.75 -27.86
N HIS A 728 -25.10 0.66 -26.88
CA HIS A 728 -23.83 1.39 -26.92
C HIS A 728 -22.99 1.00 -28.14
N ASN A 729 -22.86 -0.30 -28.41
CA ASN A 729 -22.10 -0.80 -29.56
C ASN A 729 -22.70 -0.34 -30.91
N HIS A 730 -24.02 -0.19 -30.99
CA HIS A 730 -24.69 0.31 -32.20
C HIS A 730 -24.56 1.82 -32.39
N VAL A 731 -24.55 2.60 -31.30
CA VAL A 731 -24.54 4.08 -31.34
C VAL A 731 -23.13 4.68 -31.35
N ARG A 732 -22.11 3.94 -30.89
CA ARG A 732 -20.74 4.43 -30.79
C ARG A 732 -20.23 4.92 -32.16
N PRO A 733 -19.66 6.14 -32.25
CA PRO A 733 -19.02 6.61 -33.48
C PRO A 733 -17.90 5.68 -33.94
N SER A 734 -17.63 5.63 -35.24
CA SER A 734 -16.50 4.85 -35.76
C SER A 734 -15.16 5.43 -35.30
N PRO A 735 -14.11 4.62 -35.11
CA PRO A 735 -12.79 5.09 -34.71
C PRO A 735 -12.23 6.18 -35.63
N THR A 736 -12.47 6.05 -36.94
CA THR A 736 -12.07 7.04 -37.94
C THR A 736 -12.69 8.42 -37.68
N THR A 737 -13.95 8.46 -37.24
CA THR A 737 -14.66 9.71 -36.90
C THR A 737 -14.04 10.35 -35.66
N VAL A 738 -13.82 9.56 -34.60
CA VAL A 738 -13.28 10.05 -33.33
C VAL A 738 -11.85 10.59 -33.52
N LEU A 739 -11.00 9.89 -34.26
CA LEU A 739 -9.63 10.32 -34.54
C LEU A 739 -9.58 11.59 -35.39
N ALA A 740 -10.47 11.73 -36.38
CA ALA A 740 -10.55 12.93 -37.20
C ALA A 740 -10.94 14.16 -36.35
N ASP A 741 -11.89 14.00 -35.43
CA ASP A 741 -12.29 15.05 -34.49
C ASP A 741 -11.16 15.40 -33.51
N ALA A 742 -10.44 14.40 -32.97
CA ALA A 742 -9.28 14.62 -32.11
C ALA A 742 -8.16 15.39 -32.84
N MET A 743 -7.86 15.04 -34.10
CA MET A 743 -6.88 15.76 -34.93
C MET A 743 -7.29 17.22 -35.13
N LYS A 744 -8.56 17.48 -35.44
CA LYS A 744 -9.09 18.83 -35.63
C LYS A 744 -9.04 19.65 -34.34
N GLN A 745 -9.38 19.04 -33.20
CA GLN A 745 -9.29 19.71 -31.90
C GLN A 745 -7.84 20.05 -31.53
N ASN A 746 -6.89 19.13 -31.79
CA ASN A 746 -5.48 19.42 -31.54
C ASN A 746 -4.93 20.51 -32.46
N GLU A 747 -5.32 20.54 -33.73
CA GLU A 747 -4.94 21.60 -34.67
C GLU A 747 -5.48 22.96 -34.21
N LEU A 748 -6.71 23.02 -33.70
CA LEU A 748 -7.29 24.22 -33.10
C LEU A 748 -6.51 24.69 -31.86
N LYS A 749 -6.05 23.76 -31.01
CA LYS A 749 -5.33 24.08 -29.76
C LYS A 749 -3.86 24.47 -30.00
N THR A 750 -3.17 23.74 -30.87
CA THR A 750 -1.69 23.83 -31.01
C THR A 750 -1.23 24.43 -32.33
N GLY A 751 -2.13 24.60 -33.30
CA GLY A 751 -1.81 25.07 -34.65
C GLY A 751 -1.10 24.03 -35.52
N LYS A 752 -1.00 22.77 -35.06
CA LYS A 752 -0.41 21.65 -35.81
C LYS A 752 -1.26 20.38 -35.66
N PRO A 753 -1.30 19.52 -36.70
CA PRO A 753 -1.95 18.22 -36.58
C PRO A 753 -1.18 17.31 -35.61
N LEU A 754 -1.88 16.35 -34.99
CA LEU A 754 -1.24 15.27 -34.22
C LEU A 754 -0.32 14.47 -35.17
N ARG A 755 0.93 14.26 -34.76
CA ARG A 755 1.95 13.56 -35.56
C ARG A 755 1.84 12.05 -35.33
N GLY A 756 1.86 11.26 -36.40
CA GLY A 756 1.88 9.79 -36.31
C GLY A 756 0.53 9.09 -36.22
N ILE A 757 -0.59 9.83 -36.31
CA ILE A 757 -1.94 9.25 -36.35
C ILE A 757 -2.38 9.10 -37.80
N GLU A 758 -2.33 7.88 -38.33
CA GLU A 758 -2.96 7.53 -39.59
C GLU A 758 -4.44 7.17 -39.34
N LEU A 759 -5.35 7.72 -40.14
CA LEU A 759 -6.76 7.33 -40.06
C LEU A 759 -6.88 5.85 -40.46
N PRO A 760 -7.59 5.01 -39.68
CA PRO A 760 -7.88 3.64 -40.10
C PRO A 760 -8.54 3.65 -41.48
N ALA A 761 -8.24 2.65 -42.32
CA ALA A 761 -8.99 2.45 -43.56
C ALA A 761 -10.48 2.37 -43.22
N GLU A 762 -11.34 3.09 -43.96
CA GLU A 762 -12.78 2.91 -43.83
C GLU A 762 -13.09 1.46 -44.20
N ASP A 763 -13.39 0.63 -43.20
CA ASP A 763 -14.05 -0.64 -43.48
C ASP A 763 -15.37 -0.29 -44.19
N GLY A 764 -15.43 -0.61 -45.49
CA GLY A 764 -16.60 -0.40 -46.35
C GLY A 764 -17.85 -1.19 -45.89
N SER A 765 -17.84 -1.77 -44.70
CA SER A 765 -18.98 -2.37 -44.02
C SER A 765 -19.68 -1.36 -43.10
N ASN A 766 -20.07 -0.19 -43.63
CA ASN A 766 -21.23 0.54 -43.10
C ASN A 766 -22.52 -0.18 -43.53
N GLU A 767 -22.58 -1.50 -43.32
CA GLU A 767 -23.86 -2.20 -43.26
C GLU A 767 -24.57 -1.60 -42.05
N GLN A 768 -25.65 -0.86 -42.30
CA GLN A 768 -26.58 -0.43 -41.27
C GLN A 768 -27.14 -1.69 -40.61
N LYS A 769 -26.41 -2.24 -39.62
CA LYS A 769 -26.90 -3.31 -38.76
C LYS A 769 -28.23 -2.82 -38.18
N GLU A 770 -29.26 -3.63 -38.31
CA GLU A 770 -30.57 -3.29 -37.76
C GLU A 770 -30.43 -2.87 -36.29
N PRO A 771 -31.15 -1.83 -35.84
CA PRO A 771 -31.05 -1.38 -34.46
C PRO A 771 -31.40 -2.55 -33.53
N PRO A 772 -30.62 -2.78 -32.46
CA PRO A 772 -30.90 -3.84 -31.52
C PRO A 772 -32.33 -3.73 -30.97
N GLN A 773 -33.01 -4.87 -30.81
CA GLN A 773 -34.37 -4.91 -30.29
C GLN A 773 -34.38 -4.40 -28.84
N VAL A 774 -35.27 -3.43 -28.55
CA VAL A 774 -35.46 -2.92 -27.19
C VAL A 774 -36.08 -4.02 -26.32
N THR A 775 -35.30 -4.53 -25.37
CA THR A 775 -35.73 -5.50 -24.35
C THR A 775 -36.14 -4.78 -23.06
N PRO A 776 -37.07 -5.34 -22.26
CA PRO A 776 -37.40 -4.77 -20.96
C PRO A 776 -36.16 -4.77 -20.04
N PRO A 777 -36.06 -3.80 -19.11
CA PRO A 777 -34.98 -3.76 -18.14
C PRO A 777 -34.98 -5.03 -17.27
N PRO A 778 -33.81 -5.56 -16.88
CA PRO A 778 -33.72 -6.69 -15.96
C PRO A 778 -34.41 -6.40 -14.63
N GLU A 779 -34.98 -7.43 -14.00
CA GLU A 779 -35.75 -7.30 -12.75
C GLU A 779 -34.93 -6.60 -11.66
N ILE A 780 -33.68 -7.06 -11.43
CA ILE A 780 -32.76 -6.47 -10.46
C ILE A 780 -32.57 -4.96 -10.64
N VAL A 781 -32.56 -4.47 -11.89
CA VAL A 781 -32.40 -3.03 -12.18
C VAL A 781 -33.66 -2.24 -11.78
N THR A 782 -34.84 -2.85 -11.92
CA THR A 782 -36.11 -2.18 -11.61
C THR A 782 -36.44 -2.20 -10.12
N VAL A 783 -35.99 -3.20 -9.36
CA VAL A 783 -36.26 -3.35 -7.92
C VAL A 783 -35.16 -2.81 -7.01
N PHE A 784 -33.91 -2.67 -7.49
CA PHE A 784 -32.75 -2.29 -6.67
C PHE A 784 -32.99 -1.12 -5.70
N PHE A 785 -33.56 -0.01 -6.16
CA PHE A 785 -33.79 1.16 -5.31
C PHE A 785 -34.81 0.88 -4.19
N ASP A 786 -35.84 0.07 -4.45
CA ASP A 786 -36.81 -0.31 -3.40
C ASP A 786 -36.15 -1.25 -2.39
N ASP A 787 -35.35 -2.21 -2.85
CA ASP A 787 -34.62 -3.14 -1.98
C ASP A 787 -33.66 -2.39 -1.05
N MET A 788 -32.91 -1.42 -1.59
CA MET A 788 -32.02 -0.59 -0.78
C MET A 788 -32.79 0.26 0.23
N GLN A 789 -33.98 0.75 -0.12
CA GLN A 789 -34.86 1.46 0.82
C GLN A 789 -35.37 0.55 1.94
N ALA A 790 -35.78 -0.67 1.61
CA ALA A 790 -36.22 -1.65 2.60
C ALA A 790 -35.07 -2.03 3.55
N ARG A 791 -33.84 -2.15 3.04
CA ARG A 791 -32.64 -2.38 3.84
C ARG A 791 -32.34 -1.24 4.79
N LEU A 792 -32.43 0.02 4.32
CA LEU A 792 -32.24 1.17 5.20
C LEU A 792 -33.29 1.19 6.33
N ALA A 793 -34.55 0.92 6.00
CA ALA A 793 -35.61 0.86 7.00
C ALA A 793 -35.34 -0.23 8.05
N ALA A 794 -34.93 -1.43 7.63
CA ALA A 794 -34.56 -2.51 8.55
C ALA A 794 -33.36 -2.14 9.43
N ALA A 795 -32.34 -1.48 8.86
CA ALA A 795 -31.17 -1.05 9.61
C ALA A 795 -31.51 0.04 10.65
N LEU A 796 -32.42 0.96 10.32
CA LEU A 796 -32.94 1.95 11.27
C LEU A 796 -33.79 1.30 12.37
N ASP A 797 -34.64 0.32 12.03
CA ASP A 797 -35.49 -0.39 12.98
C ASP A 797 -34.66 -1.26 13.96
N ASN A 798 -33.53 -1.79 13.50
CA ASN A 798 -32.59 -2.57 14.31
C ASN A 798 -31.59 -1.70 15.10
N ASP A 799 -31.66 -0.37 14.95
CA ASP A 799 -30.70 0.60 15.50
C ASP A 799 -29.24 0.25 15.17
N GLU A 800 -28.97 -0.13 13.92
CA GLU A 800 -27.62 -0.43 13.46
C GLU A 800 -26.70 0.80 13.54
N LEU A 801 -25.40 0.54 13.71
CA LEU A 801 -24.39 1.58 13.84
C LEU A 801 -24.38 2.51 12.62
N PRO A 802 -24.06 3.81 12.77
CA PRO A 802 -24.10 4.77 11.68
C PRO A 802 -23.35 4.36 10.40
N PRO A 803 -22.17 3.70 10.44
CA PRO A 803 -21.50 3.25 9.23
C PRO A 803 -22.33 2.31 8.35
N GLU A 804 -23.19 1.47 8.93
CA GLU A 804 -24.09 0.56 8.18
C GLU A 804 -25.13 1.36 7.39
N LEU A 805 -25.79 2.31 8.06
CA LEU A 805 -26.73 3.23 7.43
C LEU A 805 -26.06 4.02 6.30
N LEU A 806 -24.86 4.53 6.55
CA LEU A 806 -24.08 5.31 5.61
C LEU A 806 -23.69 4.50 4.37
N GLN A 807 -23.31 3.23 4.54
CA GLN A 807 -22.94 2.37 3.41
C GLN A 807 -24.13 2.15 2.46
N ILE A 808 -25.31 1.86 3.01
CA ILE A 808 -26.54 1.64 2.24
C ILE A 808 -26.87 2.89 1.39
N VAL A 809 -26.87 4.07 2.02
CA VAL A 809 -27.24 5.30 1.31
C VAL A 809 -26.15 5.77 0.34
N ALA A 810 -24.87 5.53 0.63
CA ALA A 810 -23.75 5.82 -0.25
C ALA A 810 -23.87 5.02 -1.56
N LEU A 811 -24.02 3.70 -1.47
CA LEU A 811 -24.15 2.83 -2.64
C LEU A 811 -25.43 3.10 -3.44
N THR A 812 -26.52 3.49 -2.77
CA THR A 812 -27.77 3.87 -3.46
C THR A 812 -27.60 5.14 -4.31
N GLN A 813 -26.85 6.12 -3.81
CA GLN A 813 -26.52 7.33 -4.57
C GLN A 813 -25.58 7.01 -5.73
N GLU A 814 -24.54 6.21 -5.46
CA GLU A 814 -23.56 5.76 -6.46
C GLU A 814 -24.25 5.05 -7.63
N ALA A 815 -25.25 4.22 -7.34
CA ALA A 815 -26.09 3.54 -8.32
C ALA A 815 -26.83 4.51 -9.25
N LEU A 816 -27.41 5.58 -8.71
CA LEU A 816 -28.07 6.59 -9.55
C LEU A 816 -27.05 7.35 -10.41
N ILE A 817 -25.87 7.66 -9.88
CA ILE A 817 -24.83 8.33 -10.65
C ILE A 817 -24.34 7.45 -11.80
N LEU A 818 -24.01 6.18 -11.54
CA LEU A 818 -23.55 5.25 -12.59
C LEU A 818 -24.63 5.01 -13.64
N LEU A 819 -25.90 4.87 -13.25
CA LEU A 819 -27.01 4.81 -14.20
C LEU A 819 -27.06 6.06 -15.09
N ASN A 820 -26.73 7.24 -14.55
CA ASN A 820 -26.64 8.48 -15.33
C ASN A 820 -25.42 8.53 -16.25
N VAL A 821 -24.28 8.01 -15.80
CA VAL A 821 -23.06 7.89 -16.61
C VAL A 821 -23.32 6.99 -17.81
N GLU A 822 -23.79 5.76 -17.58
CA GLU A 822 -24.05 4.78 -18.63
C GLU A 822 -25.10 5.27 -19.64
N THR A 823 -26.14 5.96 -19.18
CA THR A 823 -27.17 6.48 -20.09
C THR A 823 -26.84 7.83 -20.76
N THR A 824 -25.67 8.42 -20.51
CA THR A 824 -25.33 9.76 -21.04
C THR A 824 -25.27 9.81 -22.56
N ARG A 825 -24.81 8.75 -23.23
CA ARG A 825 -24.79 8.63 -24.69
C ARG A 825 -26.16 8.78 -25.34
N PHE A 826 -27.23 8.45 -24.61
CA PHE A 826 -28.61 8.48 -25.10
C PHE A 826 -29.35 9.77 -24.76
N LYS A 827 -28.69 10.75 -24.11
CA LYS A 827 -29.29 12.06 -23.80
C LYS A 827 -29.58 12.91 -25.05
N PRO A 828 -28.70 12.99 -26.06
CA PRO A 828 -28.94 13.85 -27.22
C PRO A 828 -30.15 13.40 -28.05
N SER A 829 -31.12 14.30 -28.26
CA SER A 829 -32.34 13.99 -29.02
C SER A 829 -32.09 13.58 -30.48
N SER A 830 -30.96 14.00 -31.06
CA SER A 830 -30.50 13.58 -32.38
C SER A 830 -30.19 12.08 -32.41
N ILE A 831 -29.38 11.60 -31.47
CA ILE A 831 -29.02 10.18 -31.33
C ILE A 831 -30.26 9.31 -31.15
N VAL A 832 -31.17 9.71 -30.25
CA VAL A 832 -32.40 8.95 -29.97
C VAL A 832 -33.27 8.82 -31.22
N LYS A 833 -33.43 9.90 -32.00
CA LYS A 833 -34.24 9.89 -33.22
C LYS A 833 -33.59 9.07 -34.34
N VAL A 834 -32.28 9.22 -34.54
CA VAL A 834 -31.53 8.52 -35.60
C VAL A 834 -31.53 7.01 -35.38
N HIS A 835 -31.32 6.56 -34.14
CA HIS A 835 -31.23 5.14 -33.80
C HIS A 835 -32.55 4.53 -33.26
N LYS A 836 -33.66 5.28 -33.31
CA LYS A 836 -35.00 4.84 -32.86
C LYS A 836 -35.05 4.32 -31.40
N LEU A 837 -34.34 4.98 -30.49
CA LEU A 837 -34.15 4.51 -29.10
C LEU A 837 -35.20 5.03 -28.10
N SER A 838 -36.30 5.64 -28.55
CA SER A 838 -37.28 6.30 -27.66
C SER A 838 -37.85 5.39 -26.56
N ALA A 839 -38.09 4.11 -26.88
CA ALA A 839 -38.59 3.14 -25.90
C ALA A 839 -37.55 2.82 -24.81
N LEU A 840 -36.29 2.63 -25.21
CA LEU A 840 -35.17 2.42 -24.28
C LEU A 840 -34.98 3.62 -23.35
N VAL A 841 -35.06 4.84 -23.90
CA VAL A 841 -34.96 6.08 -23.13
C VAL A 841 -36.08 6.20 -22.09
N GLN A 842 -37.29 5.77 -22.45
CA GLN A 842 -38.40 5.76 -21.51
C GLN A 842 -38.16 4.79 -20.34
N SER A 843 -37.61 3.59 -20.60
CA SER A 843 -37.32 2.60 -19.55
C SER A 843 -36.35 3.13 -18.50
N PHE A 844 -35.19 3.67 -18.88
CA PHE A 844 -34.26 4.21 -17.87
C PHE A 844 -34.75 5.52 -17.25
N LYS A 845 -35.64 6.29 -17.91
CA LYS A 845 -36.25 7.47 -17.31
C LYS A 845 -37.15 7.11 -16.13
N GLU A 846 -37.91 6.03 -16.24
CA GLU A 846 -38.73 5.50 -15.14
C GLU A 846 -37.88 5.02 -13.96
N ILE A 847 -36.80 4.29 -14.25
CA ILE A 847 -35.84 3.81 -13.24
C ILE A 847 -35.16 4.99 -12.52
N LYS A 848 -34.73 6.02 -13.27
CA LYS A 848 -34.16 7.24 -12.69
C LYS A 848 -35.16 8.00 -11.82
N ALA A 849 -36.40 8.16 -12.27
CA ALA A 849 -37.44 8.83 -11.49
C ALA A 849 -37.70 8.11 -10.16
N LYS A 850 -37.70 6.77 -10.19
CA LYS A 850 -37.79 5.93 -9.00
C LYS A 850 -36.58 6.09 -8.08
N GLY A 851 -35.37 6.02 -8.62
CA GLY A 851 -34.13 6.23 -7.85
C GLY A 851 -34.07 7.61 -7.19
N VAL A 852 -34.48 8.66 -7.90
CA VAL A 852 -34.60 10.03 -7.34
C VAL A 852 -35.59 10.08 -6.18
N ALA A 853 -36.78 9.48 -6.34
CA ALA A 853 -37.79 9.45 -5.27
C ALA A 853 -37.30 8.69 -4.03
N VAL A 854 -36.63 7.54 -4.22
CA VAL A 854 -36.03 6.77 -3.13
C VAL A 854 -34.94 7.56 -2.42
N ILE A 855 -34.02 8.19 -3.16
CA ILE A 855 -32.94 8.99 -2.58
C ILE A 855 -33.49 10.18 -1.78
N GLN A 856 -34.55 10.83 -2.26
CA GLN A 856 -35.22 11.91 -1.52
C GLN A 856 -35.84 11.41 -0.19
N LYS A 857 -36.46 10.22 -0.20
CA LYS A 857 -37.01 9.62 1.02
C LYS A 857 -35.89 9.22 2.00
N MET A 858 -34.88 8.49 1.54
CA MET A 858 -33.72 8.14 2.37
C MET A 858 -33.03 9.38 2.95
N SER A 859 -32.94 10.46 2.18
CA SER A 859 -32.40 11.73 2.68
C SER A 859 -33.20 12.27 3.87
N ALA A 860 -34.53 12.13 3.87
CA ALA A 860 -35.36 12.57 4.98
C ALA A 860 -35.16 11.67 6.20
N ASP A 861 -35.07 10.36 5.99
CA ASP A 861 -34.83 9.36 7.05
C ASP A 861 -33.47 9.62 7.74
N ILE A 862 -32.39 9.79 6.95
CA ILE A 862 -31.05 10.12 7.49
C ILE A 862 -31.00 11.49 8.15
N THR A 863 -31.72 12.49 7.62
CA THR A 863 -31.81 13.82 8.27
C THR A 863 -32.45 13.70 9.66
N THR A 864 -33.47 12.84 9.79
CA THR A 864 -34.14 12.58 11.07
C THR A 864 -33.17 11.90 12.04
N LYS A 865 -32.50 10.82 11.62
CA LYS A 865 -31.49 10.13 12.45
C LYS A 865 -30.33 11.06 12.85
N ALA A 866 -29.91 11.97 11.98
CA ALA A 866 -28.89 12.97 12.31
C ALA A 866 -29.35 13.95 13.40
N GLN A 867 -30.63 14.33 13.40
CA GLN A 867 -31.21 15.19 14.45
C GLN A 867 -31.31 14.45 15.78
N GLU A 868 -31.73 13.19 15.77
CA GLU A 868 -31.76 12.31 16.95
C GLU A 868 -30.36 12.19 17.57
N ILE A 869 -29.34 11.77 16.82
CA ILE A 869 -27.97 11.65 17.34
C ILE A 869 -27.40 13.00 17.83
N GLY A 870 -27.88 14.10 17.24
CA GLY A 870 -27.45 15.46 17.55
C GLY A 870 -28.09 16.08 18.79
N ASP A 871 -29.15 15.47 19.32
CA ASP A 871 -29.94 16.03 20.41
C ASP A 871 -29.21 15.97 21.76
N ASN A 872 -29.91 16.37 22.84
CA ASN A 872 -29.32 16.32 24.17
C ASN A 872 -29.50 14.94 24.83
N ASP A 873 -30.47 14.15 24.37
CA ASP A 873 -30.79 12.86 24.98
C ASP A 873 -29.74 11.82 24.58
N SER A 874 -29.34 11.77 23.30
CA SER A 874 -28.24 10.94 22.80
C SER A 874 -26.89 11.29 23.46
N LYS A 875 -26.64 12.58 23.70
CA LYS A 875 -25.44 13.01 24.45
C LYS A 875 -25.53 12.58 25.90
N GLN A 876 -26.71 12.64 26.50
CA GLN A 876 -26.92 12.20 27.87
C GLN A 876 -26.73 10.69 27.98
N GLU A 877 -27.18 9.91 26.99
CA GLU A 877 -26.99 8.46 26.93
C GLU A 877 -25.50 8.08 26.87
N PHE A 878 -24.69 8.77 26.06
CA PHE A 878 -23.23 8.62 26.10
C PHE A 878 -22.65 8.95 27.48
N ILE A 879 -23.09 10.06 28.08
CA ILE A 879 -22.63 10.53 29.38
C ILE A 879 -22.98 9.52 30.48
N ASP A 880 -24.16 8.91 30.41
CA ASP A 880 -24.67 7.91 31.34
C ASP A 880 -23.96 6.57 31.15
N ALA A 881 -23.67 6.18 29.90
CA ALA A 881 -22.81 5.04 29.60
C ALA A 881 -21.42 5.17 30.25
N CYS A 882 -20.90 6.39 30.35
CA CYS A 882 -19.62 6.69 30.98
C CYS A 882 -19.73 7.09 32.47
N GLU A 883 -20.87 6.87 33.13
CA GLU A 883 -21.09 7.28 34.53
C GLU A 883 -20.01 6.73 35.46
N SER A 884 -19.61 5.47 35.28
CA SER A 884 -18.57 4.81 36.09
C SER A 884 -17.21 5.50 36.04
N LEU A 885 -16.98 6.37 35.05
CA LEU A 885 -15.73 7.10 34.85
C LEU A 885 -15.76 8.51 35.46
N LYS A 886 -16.93 9.04 35.87
CA LYS A 886 -17.09 10.45 36.28
C LYS A 886 -16.34 10.83 37.55
N ASP A 887 -16.18 9.89 38.48
CA ASP A 887 -15.50 10.13 39.76
C ASP A 887 -13.97 10.06 39.65
N ILE A 888 -13.43 9.70 38.48
CA ILE A 888 -12.00 9.64 38.23
C ILE A 888 -11.47 11.07 38.00
N PRO A 889 -10.54 11.59 38.83
CA PRO A 889 -10.11 12.99 38.80
C PRO A 889 -9.59 13.48 37.43
N GLN A 890 -8.93 12.61 36.67
CA GLN A 890 -8.35 12.90 35.35
C GLN A 890 -9.39 12.90 34.22
N ILE A 891 -10.53 12.23 34.43
CA ILE A 891 -11.62 12.16 33.46
C ILE A 891 -12.64 13.23 33.84
N GLY A 892 -13.37 13.04 34.93
CA GLY A 892 -14.35 14.01 35.41
C GLY A 892 -15.55 14.25 34.47
N PRO A 893 -16.67 14.79 34.98
CA PRO A 893 -17.89 14.96 34.17
C PRO A 893 -17.73 15.91 32.98
N LYS A 894 -16.85 16.92 33.09
CA LYS A 894 -16.64 17.92 32.03
C LYS A 894 -15.93 17.34 30.81
N PHE A 895 -14.96 16.45 31.02
CA PHE A 895 -14.26 15.81 29.91
C PHE A 895 -15.21 14.87 29.17
N ILE A 896 -15.94 14.03 29.91
CA ILE A 896 -16.94 13.12 29.33
C ILE A 896 -17.97 13.90 28.51
N ALA A 897 -18.49 15.01 29.04
CA ALA A 897 -19.42 15.86 28.30
C ALA A 897 -18.80 16.49 27.04
N SER A 898 -17.52 16.85 27.08
CA SER A 898 -16.78 17.35 25.91
C SER A 898 -16.61 16.27 24.84
N GLU A 899 -16.24 15.05 25.24
CA GLU A 899 -16.08 13.92 24.32
C GLU A 899 -17.42 13.46 23.74
N ALA A 900 -18.49 13.42 24.55
CA ALA A 900 -19.85 13.19 24.09
C ALA A 900 -20.26 14.20 23.02
N ALA A 901 -19.96 15.49 23.24
CA ALA A 901 -20.26 16.55 22.29
C ALA A 901 -19.43 16.43 21.00
N ARG A 902 -18.14 16.10 21.09
CA ARG A 902 -17.27 15.84 19.92
C ARG A 902 -17.79 14.68 19.08
N LEU A 903 -18.12 13.56 19.72
CA LEU A 903 -18.63 12.37 19.05
C LEU A 903 -19.97 12.65 18.36
N ALA A 904 -20.93 13.23 19.11
CA ALA A 904 -22.25 13.57 18.57
C ALA A 904 -22.15 14.55 17.39
N ASP A 905 -21.28 15.56 17.48
CA ASP A 905 -21.05 16.50 16.39
C ASP A 905 -20.43 15.83 15.16
N SER A 906 -19.45 14.94 15.34
CA SER A 906 -18.85 14.18 14.22
C SER A 906 -19.89 13.29 13.53
N ARG A 907 -20.68 12.51 14.29
CA ARG A 907 -21.72 11.62 13.74
C ARG A 907 -22.81 12.40 13.02
N ARG A 908 -23.30 13.48 13.63
CA ARG A 908 -24.32 14.35 13.04
C ARG A 908 -23.83 14.98 11.74
N LYS A 909 -22.61 15.53 11.71
CA LYS A 909 -22.06 16.21 10.52
C LYS A 909 -21.96 15.29 9.31
N VAL A 910 -21.49 14.05 9.49
CA VAL A 910 -21.38 13.10 8.37
C VAL A 910 -22.77 12.71 7.83
N LEU A 911 -23.73 12.41 8.71
CA LEU A 911 -25.09 12.08 8.31
C LEU A 911 -25.80 13.24 7.61
N GLU A 912 -25.74 14.45 8.18
CA GLU A 912 -26.30 15.65 7.55
C GLU A 912 -25.63 15.95 6.20
N GLY A 913 -24.31 15.78 6.12
CA GLY A 913 -23.53 16.00 4.91
C GLY A 913 -24.00 15.08 3.78
N ILE A 914 -24.14 13.79 4.07
CA ILE A 914 -24.58 12.77 3.12
C ILE A 914 -26.06 12.97 2.74
N ALA A 915 -26.94 13.31 3.67
CA ALA A 915 -28.34 13.64 3.36
C ALA A 915 -28.43 14.85 2.41
N LYS A 916 -27.66 15.93 2.66
CA LYS A 916 -27.57 17.06 1.73
C LYS A 916 -26.99 16.63 0.37
N GLY A 917 -26.02 15.71 0.39
CA GLY A 917 -25.51 14.93 -0.75
C GLY A 917 -26.61 14.37 -1.63
N MET A 918 -27.47 13.54 -1.03
CA MET A 918 -28.61 12.89 -1.67
C MET A 918 -29.52 13.88 -2.39
N LEU A 919 -29.91 14.97 -1.74
CA LEU A 919 -30.80 15.98 -2.34
C LEU A 919 -30.18 16.68 -3.55
N LYS A 920 -28.87 16.98 -3.49
CA LYS A 920 -28.16 17.58 -4.63
C LYS A 920 -28.09 16.62 -5.80
N ILE A 921 -27.80 15.34 -5.57
CA ILE A 921 -27.76 14.31 -6.62
C ILE A 921 -29.15 14.14 -7.22
N ALA A 922 -30.17 13.99 -6.38
CA ALA A 922 -31.57 13.92 -6.80
C ALA A 922 -31.97 15.11 -7.66
N THR A 923 -31.51 16.33 -7.34
CA THR A 923 -31.80 17.54 -8.13
C THR A 923 -31.01 17.60 -9.44
N THR A 924 -29.74 17.18 -9.41
CA THR A 924 -28.83 17.23 -10.57
C THR A 924 -29.20 16.17 -11.62
N HIS A 925 -29.78 15.06 -11.18
CA HIS A 925 -30.04 13.87 -11.99
C HIS A 925 -31.52 13.50 -12.13
N ALA A 926 -32.44 14.30 -11.58
CA ALA A 926 -33.87 14.30 -11.94
C ALA A 926 -34.07 14.78 -13.39
#